data_AF-A0A3N9NK23-F1
#
_entry.id   AF-A0A3N9NK23-F1
#
_cell.length_a   1.000
_cell.length_b   1.000
_cell.length_c   1.000
_cell.angle_alpha   90.00
_cell.angle_beta   90.00
_cell.angle_gamma   90.00
#
_symmetry.space_group_name_H-M   'P 1'
#
loop_
_entity.id
_entity.type
_entity.pdbx_description
1 polymer ?
#
loop_
_entity_poly.entity_id
_entity_poly.type
_entity_poly.pdbx_seq_one_letter_code
_entity_poly.pdbx_strand_id
1 'polypeptide(L)'
;MDNLTIDRVVRDLLDQHGAEASERINAGVRQVANFWQETDGSSADFVSFCTDYFIAETEQLQLTFVRFERNFEIVWGHAHEVGRDLSMPLQLEMNPVLPVDYLFAEYDPFAHLQDDMYANKIAFVVLLNFPIATLDEKLAEGATWSRSEWAKARLAETCATRVPAEVSQELAKVYVQADDYIANYNIVMHNLVNEKGDRLFPAGLKLITHWGLRDELKSHYARQNGVPHQQMIYEVMQDIITQDIPRVVINNETVEWNPMQNQVFRDGRKIDFEREPDVRYQKLLSVFKAERSLDAYSPNMPTKIDRRFQRDREIPELEFENLISAVLKAPVAKDVAQLIAQRLDRLLQPFDIWYDGFKGRSSIGESELDKIVSERYSTVQAFQDDLPRILSDLGFSAETAAFLESKITVDPSRGAGHASGAMRRTDNAHLRTRIPETGMTYKGYNIAIHELGHNVEQVFSLNKMDHYMLYGVPNTAFTEAFAFVFQSRDLDLLGRANKDPLAEHLKALDTFWSTCEIASVGLVDMRVWHWMYAHPEATAGELKEAVIKISKEVWNDYWMPILGVKDSIILGIYSHMIVYGLYLPDYSLGHIIMFQIEQYLKDKNLGDEMERMCRLGRITPDAWMRAAVGSPISTAPLIEAATKAIELLK
;
A
#
# COMPACT_ATOMS: atom_id res chain seq x y z
N MET A 1 19.13 15.89 28.16
CA MET A 1 20.39 16.44 28.76
C MET A 1 20.27 17.97 28.89
N ASP A 2 20.93 18.62 29.85
CA ASP A 2 20.90 20.09 29.96
C ASP A 2 21.82 20.77 28.93
N ASN A 3 21.47 22.00 28.51
CA ASN A 3 22.21 22.72 27.47
C ASN A 3 23.67 23.03 27.84
N LEU A 4 23.98 23.26 29.12
CA LEU A 4 25.37 23.56 29.53
C LEU A 4 26.27 22.34 29.35
N THR A 5 25.77 21.14 29.68
CA THR A 5 26.48 19.88 29.44
C THR A 5 26.68 19.64 27.94
N ILE A 6 25.64 19.85 27.12
CA ILE A 6 25.71 19.68 25.65
C ILE A 6 26.77 20.62 25.07
N ASP A 7 26.70 21.92 25.37
CA ASP A 7 27.60 22.93 24.82
C ASP A 7 29.05 22.76 25.33
N ARG A 8 29.25 22.14 26.49
CA ARG A 8 30.59 21.74 26.95
C ARG A 8 31.14 20.61 26.09
N VAL A 9 30.40 19.51 25.92
CA VAL A 9 30.86 18.35 25.12
C VAL A 9 31.17 18.75 23.68
N VAL A 10 30.32 19.59 23.07
CA VAL A 10 30.57 20.12 21.73
C VAL A 10 31.90 20.87 21.67
N ARG A 11 32.18 21.75 22.64
CA ARG A 11 33.45 22.49 22.70
C ARG A 11 34.65 21.56 22.87
N ASP A 12 34.56 20.61 23.78
CA ASP A 12 35.64 19.67 24.06
C ASP A 12 35.99 18.82 22.81
N LEU A 13 34.97 18.33 22.08
CA LEU A 13 35.16 17.60 20.83
C LEU A 13 35.73 18.48 19.70
N LEU A 14 35.29 19.74 19.61
CA LEU A 14 35.85 20.71 18.65
C LEU A 14 37.31 21.01 18.92
N ASP A 15 37.69 21.18 20.19
CA ASP A 15 39.07 21.40 20.61
C ASP A 15 39.95 20.17 20.31
N GLN A 16 39.40 18.96 20.41
CA GLN A 16 40.11 17.71 20.15
C GLN A 16 40.25 17.36 18.67
N HIS A 17 39.20 17.60 17.86
CA HIS A 17 39.11 17.09 16.48
C HIS A 17 39.15 18.19 15.41
N GLY A 18 39.06 19.46 15.80
CA GLY A 18 39.13 20.60 14.89
C GLY A 18 37.80 21.00 14.24
N ALA A 19 37.83 22.15 13.56
CA ALA A 19 36.64 22.80 13.03
C ALA A 19 36.03 22.10 11.80
N GLU A 20 36.78 21.25 11.09
CA GLU A 20 36.29 20.52 9.90
C GLU A 20 35.12 19.57 10.25
N ALA A 21 35.07 19.06 11.48
CA ALA A 21 34.00 18.19 11.96
C ALA A 21 32.85 18.95 12.67
N SER A 22 32.86 20.29 12.65
CA SER A 22 32.01 21.12 13.52
C SER A 22 30.53 20.85 13.38
N GLU A 23 30.01 20.78 12.15
CA GLU A 23 28.58 20.53 11.91
C GLU A 23 28.16 19.16 12.43
N ARG A 24 28.97 18.12 12.19
CA ARG A 24 28.69 16.75 12.64
C ARG A 24 28.79 16.60 14.15
N ILE A 25 29.76 17.26 14.80
CA ILE A 25 29.87 17.29 16.26
C ILE A 25 28.61 17.93 16.85
N ASN A 26 28.23 19.10 16.35
CA ASN A 26 27.06 19.83 16.84
C ASN A 26 25.76 19.02 16.66
N ALA A 27 25.52 18.50 15.45
CA ALA A 27 24.35 17.69 15.15
C ALA A 27 24.35 16.41 15.99
N GLY A 28 25.46 15.67 16.00
CA GLY A 28 25.56 14.38 16.66
C GLY A 28 25.34 14.44 18.18
N VAL A 29 26.02 15.36 18.87
CA VAL A 29 25.88 15.50 20.33
C VAL A 29 24.46 15.91 20.70
N ARG A 30 23.83 16.80 19.93
CA ARG A 30 22.44 17.24 20.16
C ARG A 30 21.45 16.11 19.87
N GLN A 31 21.66 15.33 18.82
CA GLN A 31 20.86 14.13 18.51
C GLN A 31 20.90 13.12 19.65
N VAL A 32 22.10 12.77 20.16
CA VAL A 32 22.23 11.88 21.33
C VAL A 32 21.50 12.47 22.53
N ALA A 33 21.69 13.76 22.80
CA ALA A 33 21.07 14.44 23.94
C ALA A 33 19.53 14.45 23.91
N ASN A 34 18.93 14.49 22.71
CA ASN A 34 17.47 14.45 22.51
C ASN A 34 16.88 13.09 22.85
N PHE A 35 17.62 12.01 22.64
CA PHE A 35 17.16 10.64 22.93
C PHE A 35 17.68 10.08 24.26
N TRP A 36 18.63 10.76 24.93
CA TRP A 36 19.22 10.31 26.19
C TRP A 36 18.24 10.45 27.36
N GLN A 37 17.89 9.32 27.98
CA GLN A 37 17.02 9.19 29.14
C GLN A 37 17.84 8.86 30.40
N GLU A 38 17.22 8.96 31.58
CA GLU A 38 17.89 8.62 32.84
C GLU A 38 18.35 7.16 32.90
N THR A 39 17.61 6.25 32.26
CA THR A 39 17.95 4.83 32.12
C THR A 39 19.20 4.59 31.29
N ASP A 40 19.62 5.56 30.47
CA ASP A 40 20.79 5.44 29.64
C ASP A 40 22.09 5.75 30.38
N GLY A 41 22.02 6.48 31.49
CA GLY A 41 23.18 6.87 32.30
C GLY A 41 23.12 8.33 32.73
N SER A 42 24.05 8.68 33.60
CA SER A 42 24.21 10.04 34.12
C SER A 42 24.74 11.02 33.07
N SER A 43 24.76 12.32 33.41
CA SER A 43 25.44 13.34 32.60
C SER A 43 26.93 13.05 32.39
N ALA A 44 27.59 12.35 33.32
CA ALA A 44 28.98 11.94 33.16
C ALA A 44 29.11 10.81 32.12
N ASP A 45 28.18 9.86 32.13
CA ASP A 45 28.13 8.78 31.15
C ASP A 45 27.85 9.30 29.73
N PHE A 46 26.96 10.29 29.60
CA PHE A 46 26.72 10.98 28.33
C PHE A 46 28.00 11.65 27.78
N VAL A 47 28.75 12.35 28.64
CA VAL A 47 30.01 13.02 28.25
C VAL A 47 31.06 12.00 27.82
N SER A 48 31.25 10.93 28.61
CA SER A 48 32.18 9.85 28.26
C SER A 48 31.79 9.23 26.93
N PHE A 49 30.52 8.88 26.77
CA PHE A 49 30.01 8.26 25.55
C PHE A 49 30.30 9.11 24.32
N CYS A 50 29.98 10.41 24.36
CA CYS A 50 30.23 11.30 23.22
C CYS A 50 31.72 11.42 22.90
N THR A 51 32.58 11.44 23.92
CA THR A 51 34.04 11.56 23.76
C THR A 51 34.64 10.27 23.21
N ASP A 52 34.18 9.11 23.69
CA ASP A 52 34.73 7.81 23.37
C ASP A 52 34.26 7.29 22.00
N TYR A 53 33.03 7.62 21.59
CA TYR A 53 32.39 7.07 20.38
C TYR A 53 32.24 8.06 19.23
N PHE A 54 32.70 9.32 19.36
CA PHE A 54 32.77 10.22 18.22
C PHE A 54 33.93 9.82 17.30
N ILE A 55 33.62 9.57 16.03
CA ILE A 55 34.59 9.10 15.04
C ILE A 55 35.00 10.28 14.18
N ALA A 56 36.15 10.89 14.42
CA ALA A 56 36.64 12.03 13.62
C ALA A 56 37.17 11.62 12.24
N GLU A 57 37.80 10.45 12.15
CA GLU A 57 38.51 9.99 10.96
C GLU A 57 37.54 9.42 9.90
N THR A 58 37.66 9.89 8.66
CA THR A 58 36.73 9.55 7.57
C THR A 58 36.75 8.06 7.21
N GLU A 59 37.92 7.41 7.22
CA GLU A 59 38.04 5.98 6.90
C GLU A 59 37.37 5.12 7.97
N GLN A 60 37.64 5.36 9.26
CA GLN A 60 36.96 4.69 10.36
C GLN A 60 35.45 4.92 10.34
N LEU A 61 34.98 6.13 10.01
CA LEU A 61 33.55 6.44 9.88
C LEU A 61 32.91 5.60 8.76
N GLN A 62 33.59 5.46 7.62
CA GLN A 62 33.11 4.64 6.50
C GLN A 62 33.10 3.15 6.85
N LEU A 63 34.14 2.63 7.50
CA LEU A 63 34.18 1.24 7.96
C LEU A 63 33.08 0.95 8.99
N THR A 64 32.78 1.91 9.84
CA THR A 64 31.70 1.84 10.82
C THR A 64 30.34 1.79 10.13
N PHE A 65 30.11 2.66 9.15
CA PHE A 65 28.91 2.65 8.32
C PHE A 65 28.69 1.29 7.64
N VAL A 66 29.70 0.73 6.98
CA VAL A 66 29.61 -0.59 6.31
C VAL A 66 29.28 -1.72 7.29
N ARG A 67 29.79 -1.65 8.53
CA ARG A 67 29.45 -2.62 9.59
C ARG A 67 28.00 -2.50 10.02
N PHE A 68 27.47 -1.28 10.14
CA PHE A 68 26.03 -1.07 10.40
C PHE A 68 25.17 -1.64 9.29
N GLU A 69 25.50 -1.37 8.02
CA GLU A 69 24.76 -1.91 6.87
C GLU A 69 24.64 -3.43 6.95
N ARG A 70 25.75 -4.12 7.15
CA ARG A 70 25.79 -5.57 7.26
C ARG A 70 24.99 -6.10 8.46
N ASN A 71 25.15 -5.47 9.62
CA ASN A 71 24.51 -5.96 10.84
C ASN A 71 22.99 -5.75 10.80
N PHE A 72 22.53 -4.63 10.26
CA PHE A 72 21.09 -4.38 10.10
C PHE A 72 20.45 -5.28 9.04
N GLU A 73 21.17 -5.64 7.97
CA GLU A 73 20.69 -6.66 7.03
C GLU A 73 20.45 -8.01 7.71
N ILE A 74 21.34 -8.42 8.61
CA ILE A 74 21.20 -9.67 9.36
C ILE A 74 20.00 -9.58 10.32
N VAL A 75 19.95 -8.52 11.12
CA VAL A 75 18.93 -8.38 12.18
C VAL A 75 17.53 -8.24 11.58
N TRP A 76 17.32 -7.29 10.67
CA TRP A 76 16.00 -7.07 10.07
C TRP A 76 15.61 -8.19 9.12
N GLY A 77 16.59 -8.76 8.41
CA GLY A 77 16.39 -9.94 7.58
C GLY A 77 15.77 -11.12 8.34
N HIS A 78 16.37 -11.48 9.47
CA HIS A 78 15.85 -12.57 10.30
C HIS A 78 14.58 -12.18 11.06
N ALA A 79 14.44 -10.90 11.43
CA ALA A 79 13.21 -10.41 12.03
C ALA A 79 12.01 -10.61 11.11
N HIS A 80 12.17 -10.19 9.85
CA HIS A 80 11.16 -10.36 8.83
C HIS A 80 10.85 -11.84 8.54
N GLU A 81 11.88 -12.67 8.40
CA GLU A 81 11.75 -14.12 8.17
C GLU A 81 10.94 -14.80 9.28
N VAL A 82 11.26 -14.56 10.55
CA VAL A 82 10.53 -15.14 11.68
C VAL A 82 9.07 -14.66 11.70
N GLY A 83 8.83 -13.36 11.53
CA GLY A 83 7.47 -12.82 11.51
C GLY A 83 6.63 -13.42 10.37
N ARG A 84 7.21 -13.52 9.18
CA ARG A 84 6.57 -14.18 8.02
C ARG A 84 6.22 -15.63 8.35
N ASP A 85 7.18 -16.41 8.86
CA ASP A 85 7.01 -17.83 9.12
C ASP A 85 5.94 -18.11 10.20
N LEU A 86 5.91 -17.30 11.27
CA LEU A 86 4.90 -17.40 12.33
C LEU A 86 3.48 -17.08 11.84
N SER A 87 3.36 -16.22 10.82
CA SER A 87 2.07 -15.82 10.23
C SER A 87 1.58 -16.73 9.09
N MET A 88 2.40 -17.70 8.63
CA MET A 88 2.08 -18.58 7.50
C MET A 88 0.71 -19.27 7.63
N PRO A 89 0.27 -19.80 8.79
CA PRO A 89 -1.03 -20.48 8.86
C PRO A 89 -2.23 -19.58 8.52
N LEU A 90 -2.14 -18.29 8.85
CA LEU A 90 -3.18 -17.30 8.54
C LEU A 90 -3.14 -16.87 7.07
N GLN A 91 -1.94 -16.82 6.49
CA GLN A 91 -1.72 -16.24 5.16
C GLN A 91 -1.76 -17.27 4.03
N LEU A 92 -1.35 -18.51 4.30
CA LEU A 92 -1.18 -19.55 3.29
C LEU A 92 -2.25 -20.64 3.39
N GLU A 93 -2.62 -21.19 2.23
CA GLU A 93 -3.53 -22.33 2.13
C GLU A 93 -2.74 -23.63 2.40
N MET A 94 -2.65 -23.99 3.68
CA MET A 94 -1.91 -25.18 4.14
C MET A 94 -2.81 -26.14 4.94
N ASN A 95 -3.14 -25.76 6.18
CA ASN A 95 -3.95 -26.52 7.12
C ASN A 95 -5.08 -25.64 7.67
N PRO A 96 -6.09 -26.21 8.34
CA PRO A 96 -7.07 -25.41 9.07
C PRO A 96 -6.39 -24.50 10.09
N VAL A 97 -6.84 -23.24 10.16
CA VAL A 97 -6.35 -22.28 11.14
C VAL A 97 -6.79 -22.69 12.55
N LEU A 98 -5.85 -22.68 13.50
CA LEU A 98 -6.07 -22.97 14.90
C LEU A 98 -6.06 -21.67 15.75
N PRO A 99 -6.72 -21.66 16.92
CA PRO A 99 -6.68 -20.50 17.82
C PRO A 99 -5.27 -20.04 18.21
N VAL A 100 -4.30 -20.97 18.28
CA VAL A 100 -2.90 -20.65 18.61
C VAL A 100 -2.18 -19.91 17.47
N ASP A 101 -2.61 -20.08 16.22
CA ASP A 101 -1.98 -19.41 15.08
C ASP A 101 -2.19 -17.90 15.15
N TYR A 102 -3.34 -17.46 15.65
CA TYR A 102 -3.60 -16.04 15.93
C TYR A 102 -2.65 -15.49 17.01
N LEU A 103 -2.35 -16.26 18.06
CA LEU A 103 -1.41 -15.82 19.10
C LEU A 103 0.01 -15.65 18.54
N PHE A 104 0.44 -16.53 17.63
CA PHE A 104 1.73 -16.41 16.97
C PHE A 104 1.77 -15.29 15.93
N ALA A 105 0.68 -15.08 15.19
CA ALA A 105 0.59 -13.99 14.23
C ALA A 105 0.51 -12.61 14.89
N GLU A 106 -0.14 -12.50 16.06
CA GLU A 106 -0.20 -11.27 16.84
C GLU A 106 1.12 -10.96 17.58
N TYR A 107 2.01 -11.94 17.75
CA TYR A 107 3.27 -11.77 18.45
C TYR A 107 4.36 -11.17 17.54
N ASP A 108 4.96 -10.05 17.96
CA ASP A 108 6.14 -9.48 17.31
C ASP A 108 7.40 -9.84 18.13
N PRO A 109 8.16 -10.88 17.75
CA PRO A 109 9.36 -11.28 18.47
C PRO A 109 10.48 -10.23 18.46
N PHE A 110 10.36 -9.18 17.65
CA PHE A 110 11.34 -8.12 17.50
C PHE A 110 10.84 -6.76 18.00
N ALA A 111 9.71 -6.73 18.73
CA ALA A 111 9.16 -5.51 19.33
C ALA A 111 10.20 -4.74 20.18
N HIS A 112 11.12 -5.46 20.85
CA HIS A 112 12.18 -4.89 21.68
C HIS A 112 13.42 -4.41 20.92
N LEU A 113 13.53 -4.65 19.61
CA LEU A 113 14.76 -4.39 18.88
C LEU A 113 15.23 -2.93 19.03
N GLN A 114 14.30 -1.98 18.93
CA GLN A 114 14.62 -0.57 19.08
C GLN A 114 15.03 -0.22 20.52
N ASP A 115 14.29 -0.70 21.52
CA ASP A 115 14.63 -0.52 22.94
C ASP A 115 16.04 -1.03 23.25
N ASP A 116 16.35 -2.24 22.78
CA ASP A 116 17.64 -2.87 22.98
C ASP A 116 18.78 -2.06 22.33
N MET A 117 18.56 -1.54 21.12
CA MET A 117 19.53 -0.68 20.44
C MET A 117 19.85 0.61 21.20
N TYR A 118 18.90 1.18 21.94
CA TYR A 118 19.18 2.30 22.83
C TYR A 118 19.86 1.86 24.12
N ALA A 119 19.37 0.78 24.75
CA ALA A 119 19.91 0.26 25.99
C ALA A 119 21.40 -0.13 25.86
N ASN A 120 21.78 -0.78 24.75
CA ASN A 120 23.16 -1.19 24.47
C ASN A 120 24.01 -0.12 23.75
N LYS A 121 23.45 1.08 23.55
CA LYS A 121 24.09 2.25 22.93
C LYS A 121 24.36 2.19 21.43
N ILE A 122 23.94 1.14 20.72
CA ILE A 122 24.08 1.04 19.26
C ILE A 122 23.41 2.22 18.56
N ALA A 123 22.17 2.57 18.94
CA ALA A 123 21.44 3.70 18.37
C ALA A 123 22.16 5.04 18.63
N PHE A 124 22.77 5.22 19.80
CA PHE A 124 23.51 6.44 20.11
C PHE A 124 24.81 6.57 19.30
N VAL A 125 25.47 5.47 18.93
CA VAL A 125 26.64 5.53 18.03
C VAL A 125 26.21 6.02 16.63
N VAL A 126 25.05 5.56 16.15
CA VAL A 126 24.47 6.06 14.88
C VAL A 126 24.17 7.55 14.99
N LEU A 127 23.40 7.95 16.01
CA LEU A 127 22.98 9.33 16.23
C LEU A 127 24.16 10.29 16.46
N LEU A 128 25.25 9.83 17.06
CA LEU A 128 26.43 10.68 17.30
C LEU A 128 27.20 10.96 16.01
N ASN A 129 27.22 10.01 15.07
CA ASN A 129 28.14 10.01 13.94
C ASN A 129 27.48 10.25 12.58
N PHE A 130 26.16 10.09 12.46
CA PHE A 130 25.40 10.28 11.24
C PHE A 130 24.24 11.26 11.49
N PRO A 131 24.25 12.45 10.85
CA PRO A 131 23.17 13.42 10.99
C PRO A 131 21.84 12.88 10.43
N ILE A 132 20.74 13.16 11.12
CA ILE A 132 19.38 12.93 10.62
C ILE A 132 19.02 14.06 9.68
N ALA A 133 18.65 13.74 8.44
CA ALA A 133 18.14 14.73 7.49
C ALA A 133 16.62 14.84 7.54
N THR A 134 16.13 16.08 7.58
CA THR A 134 14.72 16.45 7.43
C THR A 134 14.26 16.26 5.97
N LEU A 135 12.94 16.26 5.74
CA LEU A 135 12.41 16.22 4.37
C LEU A 135 12.85 17.48 3.58
N ASP A 136 12.81 18.66 4.19
CA ASP A 136 13.19 19.91 3.53
C ASP A 136 14.65 19.88 3.05
N GLU A 137 15.57 19.38 3.87
CA GLU A 137 16.99 19.21 3.49
C GLU A 137 17.14 18.21 2.34
N LYS A 138 16.44 17.06 2.39
CA LYS A 138 16.47 16.06 1.31
C LYS A 138 15.95 16.62 0.00
N LEU A 139 14.90 17.43 0.02
CA LEU A 139 14.33 18.05 -1.19
C LEU A 139 15.24 19.15 -1.74
N ALA A 140 15.86 19.95 -0.85
CA ALA A 140 16.73 21.05 -1.25
C ALA A 140 18.11 20.57 -1.76
N GLU A 141 18.69 19.58 -1.09
CA GLU A 141 20.10 19.20 -1.28
C GLU A 141 20.29 17.79 -1.83
N GLY A 142 19.30 16.92 -1.70
CA GLY A 142 19.43 15.49 -2.01
C GLY A 142 19.79 15.19 -3.47
N ALA A 143 19.53 16.11 -4.40
CA ALA A 143 19.97 16.01 -5.79
C ALA A 143 21.50 16.14 -5.95
N THR A 144 22.19 16.71 -4.96
CA THR A 144 23.65 16.88 -4.91
C THR A 144 24.35 15.76 -4.15
N TRP A 145 23.61 14.99 -3.34
CA TRP A 145 24.15 13.92 -2.52
C TRP A 145 24.61 12.73 -3.36
N SER A 146 25.77 12.22 -3.03
CA SER A 146 26.25 10.92 -3.47
C SER A 146 25.40 9.78 -2.90
N ARG A 147 25.52 8.59 -3.49
CA ARG A 147 24.85 7.38 -2.98
C ARG A 147 25.26 7.06 -1.54
N SER A 148 26.52 7.29 -1.18
CA SER A 148 26.99 7.08 0.20
C SER A 148 26.35 8.05 1.19
N GLU A 149 26.13 9.32 0.81
CA GLU A 149 25.46 10.31 1.66
C GLU A 149 24.00 9.95 1.87
N TRP A 150 23.29 9.58 0.80
CA TRP A 150 21.93 9.04 0.91
C TRP A 150 21.86 7.83 1.85
N ALA A 151 22.77 6.88 1.70
CA ALA A 151 22.77 5.66 2.51
C ALA A 151 23.05 5.96 4.00
N LYS A 152 23.92 6.94 4.30
CA LYS A 152 24.18 7.41 5.67
C LYS A 152 22.98 8.14 6.27
N ALA A 153 22.26 8.94 5.47
CA ALA A 153 21.03 9.57 5.90
C ALA A 153 19.96 8.52 6.25
N ARG A 154 19.80 7.48 5.41
CA ARG A 154 18.89 6.35 5.68
C ARG A 154 19.28 5.56 6.93
N LEU A 155 20.57 5.40 7.22
CA LEU A 155 21.03 4.80 8.46
C LEU A 155 20.59 5.64 9.67
N ALA A 156 20.80 6.95 9.64
CA ALA A 156 20.44 7.84 10.75
C ALA A 156 18.93 7.82 11.05
N GLU A 157 18.10 7.75 10.01
CA GLU A 157 16.63 7.66 10.13
C GLU A 157 16.15 6.47 10.96
N THR A 158 16.88 5.34 10.93
CA THR A 158 16.48 4.14 11.67
C THR A 158 16.52 4.32 13.19
N CYS A 159 17.21 5.36 13.65
CA CYS A 159 17.32 5.75 15.06
C CYS A 159 16.67 7.11 15.34
N ALA A 160 15.82 7.62 14.43
CA ALA A 160 15.15 8.92 14.59
C ALA A 160 13.88 8.86 15.46
N THR A 161 13.57 7.70 16.03
CA THR A 161 12.49 7.48 17.01
C THR A 161 12.99 6.57 18.12
N ARG A 162 12.28 6.49 19.25
CA ARG A 162 12.55 5.54 20.33
C ARG A 162 11.24 4.97 20.87
N VAL A 163 10.66 4.02 20.14
CA VAL A 163 9.35 3.44 20.45
C VAL A 163 9.52 2.26 21.42
N PRO A 164 8.81 2.24 22.56
CA PRO A 164 8.83 1.12 23.48
C PRO A 164 8.24 -0.15 22.86
N ALA A 165 8.76 -1.30 23.25
CA ALA A 165 8.30 -2.60 22.77
C ALA A 165 6.81 -2.84 23.03
N GLU A 166 6.29 -2.40 24.17
CA GLU A 166 4.88 -2.52 24.53
C GLU A 166 3.98 -1.82 23.49
N VAL A 167 4.43 -0.67 22.99
CA VAL A 167 3.73 0.11 21.95
C VAL A 167 3.81 -0.60 20.60
N SER A 168 5.00 -1.07 20.21
CA SER A 168 5.20 -1.84 18.97
C SER A 168 4.35 -3.11 18.95
N GLN A 169 4.29 -3.82 20.07
CA GLN A 169 3.54 -5.07 20.22
C GLN A 169 2.02 -4.84 20.18
N GLU A 170 1.50 -3.78 20.81
CA GLU A 170 0.07 -3.44 20.70
C GLU A 170 -0.28 -2.99 19.27
N LEU A 171 0.61 -2.27 18.58
CA LEU A 171 0.41 -1.89 17.19
C LEU A 171 0.28 -3.12 16.27
N ALA A 172 1.20 -4.10 16.39
CA ALA A 172 1.16 -5.34 15.62
C ALA A 172 -0.15 -6.10 15.83
N LYS A 173 -0.54 -6.28 17.10
CA LYS A 173 -1.80 -6.93 17.48
C LYS A 173 -3.02 -6.22 16.90
N VAL A 174 -3.12 -4.90 17.03
CA VAL A 174 -4.28 -4.14 16.55
C VAL A 174 -4.44 -4.25 15.03
N TYR A 175 -3.34 -4.23 14.27
CA TYR A 175 -3.38 -4.42 12.83
C TYR A 175 -3.81 -5.83 12.43
N VAL A 176 -3.27 -6.88 13.08
CA VAL A 176 -3.71 -8.27 12.85
C VAL A 176 -5.21 -8.42 13.11
N GLN A 177 -5.72 -7.81 14.19
CA GLN A 177 -7.14 -7.86 14.53
C GLN A 177 -8.05 -7.05 13.60
N ALA A 178 -7.52 -6.02 12.94
CA ALA A 178 -8.24 -5.27 11.92
C ALA A 178 -8.29 -6.08 10.61
N ASP A 179 -7.17 -6.66 10.21
CA ASP A 179 -7.06 -7.53 9.03
C ASP A 179 -7.99 -8.76 9.15
N ASP A 180 -7.94 -9.46 10.29
CA ASP A 180 -8.80 -10.60 10.58
C ASP A 180 -10.30 -10.26 10.47
N TYR A 181 -10.71 -9.09 10.99
CA TYR A 181 -12.08 -8.62 10.88
C TYR A 181 -12.51 -8.51 9.41
N ILE A 182 -11.68 -7.92 8.55
CA ILE A 182 -12.00 -7.78 7.13
C ILE A 182 -11.91 -9.11 6.38
N ALA A 183 -10.90 -9.94 6.64
CA ALA A 183 -10.72 -11.24 6.01
C ALA A 183 -11.92 -12.17 6.25
N ASN A 184 -12.51 -12.11 7.44
CA ASN A 184 -13.69 -12.90 7.80
C ASN A 184 -15.03 -12.21 7.46
N TYR A 185 -15.02 -10.95 7.01
CA TYR A 185 -16.22 -10.20 6.64
C TYR A 185 -16.68 -10.58 5.23
N ASN A 186 -17.56 -11.59 5.16
CA ASN A 186 -18.06 -12.11 3.88
C ASN A 186 -19.56 -11.94 3.76
N ILE A 187 -20.04 -11.65 2.55
CA ILE A 187 -21.47 -11.69 2.20
C ILE A 187 -21.72 -12.92 1.34
N VAL A 188 -22.67 -13.75 1.76
CA VAL A 188 -23.14 -14.90 0.99
C VAL A 188 -24.10 -14.37 -0.07
N MET A 189 -23.57 -13.99 -1.23
CA MET A 189 -24.31 -13.32 -2.30
C MET A 189 -25.51 -14.13 -2.80
N HIS A 190 -25.37 -15.46 -2.85
CA HIS A 190 -26.49 -16.34 -3.18
C HIS A 190 -27.70 -16.12 -2.27
N ASN A 191 -27.45 -15.77 -1.01
CA ASN A 191 -28.47 -15.60 0.02
C ASN A 191 -29.20 -14.25 -0.07
N LEU A 192 -28.75 -13.36 -0.96
CA LEU A 192 -29.46 -12.11 -1.23
C LEU A 192 -30.70 -12.37 -2.09
N VAL A 193 -31.82 -11.77 -1.67
CA VAL A 193 -33.12 -11.85 -2.36
C VAL A 193 -33.64 -10.46 -2.68
N ASN A 194 -34.32 -10.30 -3.81
CA ASN A 194 -35.00 -9.05 -4.13
C ASN A 194 -36.39 -8.97 -3.44
N GLU A 195 -37.16 -7.91 -3.71
CA GLU A 195 -38.52 -7.73 -3.18
C GLU A 195 -39.52 -8.83 -3.56
N LYS A 196 -39.25 -9.58 -4.63
CA LYS A 196 -40.07 -10.70 -5.10
C LYS A 196 -39.62 -12.04 -4.51
N GLY A 197 -38.53 -12.07 -3.75
CA GLY A 197 -37.89 -13.29 -3.26
C GLY A 197 -36.96 -13.96 -4.27
N ASP A 198 -36.67 -13.33 -5.41
CA ASP A 198 -35.76 -13.89 -6.42
C ASP A 198 -34.30 -13.70 -6.00
N ARG A 199 -33.47 -14.71 -6.30
CA ARG A 199 -32.01 -14.66 -6.14
C ARG A 199 -31.35 -14.23 -7.44
N LEU A 200 -30.50 -13.22 -7.36
CA LEU A 200 -29.77 -12.72 -8.54
C LEU A 200 -28.41 -13.43 -8.75
N PHE A 201 -27.81 -13.94 -7.68
CA PHE A 201 -26.45 -14.46 -7.68
C PHE A 201 -26.39 -16.00 -7.68
N PRO A 202 -25.36 -16.60 -8.29
CA PRO A 202 -25.24 -18.06 -8.39
C PRO A 202 -25.05 -18.72 -7.02
N ALA A 203 -25.42 -20.00 -6.94
CA ALA A 203 -25.30 -20.80 -5.74
C ALA A 203 -23.84 -20.84 -5.23
N GLY A 204 -23.66 -20.69 -3.92
CA GLY A 204 -22.35 -20.76 -3.27
C GLY A 204 -21.47 -19.51 -3.43
N LEU A 205 -21.91 -18.47 -4.17
CA LEU A 205 -21.12 -17.24 -4.30
C LEU A 205 -21.01 -16.54 -2.94
N LYS A 206 -19.77 -16.41 -2.47
CA LYS A 206 -19.40 -15.76 -1.20
C LYS A 206 -18.29 -14.77 -1.50
N LEU A 207 -18.51 -13.51 -1.12
CA LEU A 207 -17.59 -12.42 -1.42
C LEU A 207 -17.13 -11.75 -0.14
N ILE A 208 -15.83 -11.53 -0.03
CA ILE A 208 -15.28 -10.60 0.96
C ILE A 208 -15.87 -9.21 0.71
N THR A 209 -16.04 -8.43 1.79
CA THR A 209 -16.44 -7.02 1.72
C THR A 209 -15.55 -6.23 0.75
N HIS A 210 -15.93 -4.98 0.42
CA HIS A 210 -15.18 -4.07 -0.46
C HIS A 210 -14.66 -4.71 -1.76
N TRP A 211 -13.49 -5.37 -1.76
CA TRP A 211 -12.84 -5.95 -2.94
C TRP A 211 -13.74 -6.94 -3.67
N GLY A 212 -14.29 -7.94 -2.97
CA GLY A 212 -15.11 -8.98 -3.59
C GLY A 212 -16.38 -8.39 -4.19
N LEU A 213 -17.08 -7.55 -3.42
CA LEU A 213 -18.29 -6.85 -3.85
C LEU A 213 -18.04 -5.92 -5.04
N ARG A 214 -16.97 -5.11 -5.01
CA ARG A 214 -16.60 -4.20 -6.10
C ARG A 214 -16.32 -4.98 -7.39
N ASP A 215 -15.52 -6.03 -7.30
CA ASP A 215 -15.12 -6.80 -8.47
C ASP A 215 -16.31 -7.55 -9.08
N GLU A 216 -17.22 -8.10 -8.25
CA GLU A 216 -18.46 -8.69 -8.75
C GLU A 216 -19.34 -7.63 -9.42
N LEU A 217 -19.47 -6.42 -8.85
CA LEU A 217 -20.20 -5.32 -9.46
C LEU A 217 -19.64 -4.96 -10.84
N LYS A 218 -18.31 -4.91 -10.98
CA LYS A 218 -17.62 -4.68 -12.26
C LYS A 218 -17.96 -5.75 -13.30
N SER A 219 -18.06 -7.03 -12.89
CA SER A 219 -18.37 -8.16 -13.79
C SER A 219 -19.74 -8.05 -14.47
N HIS A 220 -20.64 -7.23 -13.92
CA HIS A 220 -22.00 -7.06 -14.44
C HIS A 220 -22.14 -5.99 -15.54
N TYR A 221 -21.12 -5.16 -15.83
CA TYR A 221 -21.22 -4.13 -16.87
C TYR A 221 -21.45 -4.68 -18.27
N ALA A 222 -20.90 -5.86 -18.59
CA ALA A 222 -21.05 -6.49 -19.89
C ALA A 222 -22.38 -7.28 -20.04
N ARG A 223 -23.18 -7.40 -18.98
CA ARG A 223 -24.42 -8.20 -19.00
C ARG A 223 -25.62 -7.34 -19.43
N GLN A 224 -26.43 -7.85 -20.35
CA GLN A 224 -27.63 -7.18 -20.88
C GLN A 224 -28.64 -6.76 -19.80
N ASN A 225 -28.65 -7.44 -18.64
CA ASN A 225 -29.48 -7.10 -17.47
C ASN A 225 -28.64 -7.05 -16.18
N GLY A 226 -27.46 -6.42 -16.25
CA GLY A 226 -26.53 -6.34 -15.11
C GLY A 226 -26.90 -5.30 -14.05
N VAL A 227 -27.66 -4.26 -14.40
CA VAL A 227 -27.98 -3.15 -13.48
C VAL A 227 -28.67 -3.59 -12.18
N PRO A 228 -29.65 -4.52 -12.17
CA PRO A 228 -30.23 -5.02 -10.92
C PRO A 228 -29.21 -5.68 -9.99
N HIS A 229 -28.22 -6.41 -10.53
CA HIS A 229 -27.14 -6.99 -9.73
C HIS A 229 -26.24 -5.90 -9.13
N GLN A 230 -25.87 -4.91 -9.94
CA GLN A 230 -25.04 -3.79 -9.50
C GLN A 230 -25.73 -2.98 -8.39
N GLN A 231 -27.03 -2.69 -8.54
CA GLN A 231 -27.82 -2.01 -7.51
C GLN A 231 -27.88 -2.84 -6.22
N MET A 232 -28.11 -4.15 -6.32
CA MET A 232 -28.15 -5.02 -5.14
C MET A 232 -26.84 -5.01 -4.37
N ILE A 233 -25.70 -5.08 -5.07
CA ILE A 233 -24.39 -4.98 -4.44
C ILE A 233 -24.18 -3.59 -3.83
N TYR A 234 -24.58 -2.54 -4.53
CA TYR A 234 -24.41 -1.17 -4.05
C TYR A 234 -25.18 -0.90 -2.75
N GLU A 235 -26.43 -1.37 -2.62
CA GLU A 235 -27.17 -1.25 -1.35
C GLU A 235 -26.50 -2.05 -0.22
N VAL A 236 -25.99 -3.26 -0.50
CA VAL A 236 -25.20 -4.02 0.49
C VAL A 236 -24.00 -3.19 0.99
N MET A 237 -23.29 -2.52 0.07
CA MET A 237 -22.18 -1.65 0.45
C MET A 237 -22.65 -0.45 1.28
N GLN A 238 -23.79 0.16 0.94
CA GLN A 238 -24.34 1.26 1.72
C GLN A 238 -24.65 0.83 3.16
N ASP A 239 -25.30 -0.33 3.34
CA ASP A 239 -25.63 -0.87 4.67
C ASP A 239 -24.37 -1.24 5.48
N ILE A 240 -23.28 -1.66 4.83
CA ILE A 240 -21.97 -1.85 5.49
C ILE A 240 -21.41 -0.51 5.97
N ILE A 241 -21.47 0.54 5.15
CA ILE A 241 -20.93 1.87 5.49
C ILE A 241 -21.74 2.50 6.63
N THR A 242 -23.06 2.44 6.58
CA THR A 242 -23.92 3.01 7.65
C THR A 242 -23.97 2.12 8.90
N GLN A 243 -23.42 0.90 8.81
CA GLN A 243 -23.52 -0.15 9.83
C GLN A 243 -24.99 -0.46 10.17
N ASP A 244 -25.87 -0.39 9.16
CA ASP A 244 -27.28 -0.81 9.24
C ASP A 244 -27.47 -2.26 8.75
N ILE A 245 -26.43 -2.86 8.16
CA ILE A 245 -26.39 -4.27 7.77
C ILE A 245 -26.78 -5.16 8.96
N PRO A 246 -27.66 -6.18 8.77
CA PRO A 246 -27.98 -7.13 9.83
C PRO A 246 -26.75 -7.93 10.25
N ARG A 247 -26.41 -7.94 11.54
CA ARG A 247 -25.25 -8.70 12.05
C ARG A 247 -25.31 -10.18 11.65
N VAL A 248 -26.52 -10.74 11.60
CA VAL A 248 -26.77 -12.15 11.31
C VAL A 248 -26.45 -12.56 9.86
N VAL A 249 -26.29 -11.62 8.92
CA VAL A 249 -26.01 -11.96 7.51
C VAL A 249 -24.53 -12.05 7.19
N ILE A 250 -23.67 -11.52 8.07
CA ILE A 250 -22.22 -11.53 7.89
C ILE A 250 -21.73 -12.97 8.05
N ASN A 251 -21.09 -13.49 6.99
CA ASN A 251 -20.52 -14.82 6.90
C ASN A 251 -21.50 -15.96 7.25
N ASN A 252 -22.78 -15.81 6.89
CA ASN A 252 -23.84 -16.74 7.28
C ASN A 252 -24.67 -17.25 6.10
N GLU A 253 -24.67 -18.57 5.90
CA GLU A 253 -25.38 -19.26 4.82
C GLU A 253 -26.82 -19.67 5.20
N THR A 254 -27.24 -19.46 6.45
CA THR A 254 -28.52 -19.98 6.99
C THR A 254 -29.67 -18.98 6.95
N VAL A 255 -29.43 -17.75 6.50
CA VAL A 255 -30.43 -16.69 6.43
C VAL A 255 -30.43 -16.06 5.04
N GLU A 256 -31.59 -15.56 4.62
CA GLU A 256 -31.74 -14.76 3.40
C GLU A 256 -31.86 -13.29 3.76
N TRP A 257 -31.39 -12.40 2.89
CA TRP A 257 -31.45 -10.96 3.14
C TRP A 257 -31.91 -10.20 1.90
N ASN A 258 -32.90 -9.32 2.09
CA ASN A 258 -33.28 -8.32 1.11
C ASN A 258 -32.63 -6.98 1.50
N PRO A 259 -31.53 -6.58 0.85
CA PRO A 259 -30.86 -5.31 1.14
C PRO A 259 -31.70 -4.08 0.76
N MET A 260 -32.56 -4.16 -0.27
CA MET A 260 -33.37 -3.00 -0.70
C MET A 260 -34.36 -2.53 0.37
N GLN A 261 -34.85 -3.47 1.18
CA GLN A 261 -35.82 -3.20 2.24
C GLN A 261 -35.24 -3.42 3.64
N ASN A 262 -33.96 -3.78 3.70
CA ASN A 262 -33.24 -4.28 4.86
C ASN A 262 -34.07 -5.28 5.71
N GLN A 263 -34.45 -6.42 5.10
CA GLN A 263 -35.24 -7.47 5.74
C GLN A 263 -34.55 -8.83 5.71
N VAL A 264 -34.53 -9.53 6.84
CA VAL A 264 -33.92 -10.86 6.97
C VAL A 264 -35.00 -11.93 7.06
N PHE A 265 -34.75 -13.07 6.41
CA PHE A 265 -35.65 -14.22 6.41
C PHE A 265 -34.92 -15.49 6.83
N ARG A 266 -35.65 -16.39 7.48
CA ARG A 266 -35.24 -17.77 7.75
C ARG A 266 -36.39 -18.69 7.40
N ASP A 267 -36.13 -19.70 6.57
CA ASP A 267 -37.14 -20.64 6.10
C ASP A 267 -38.38 -19.94 5.47
N GLY A 268 -38.14 -18.87 4.71
CA GLY A 268 -39.18 -18.06 4.07
C GLY A 268 -40.00 -17.17 5.03
N ARG A 269 -39.65 -17.09 6.32
CA ARG A 269 -40.31 -16.22 7.30
C ARG A 269 -39.41 -15.05 7.66
N LYS A 270 -39.99 -13.84 7.65
CA LYS A 270 -39.30 -12.64 8.12
C LYS A 270 -38.95 -12.82 9.61
N ILE A 271 -37.71 -12.49 9.96
CA ILE A 271 -37.22 -12.49 11.33
C ILE A 271 -36.76 -11.08 11.71
N ASP A 272 -36.85 -10.76 13.00
CA ASP A 272 -36.20 -9.57 13.55
C ASP A 272 -34.68 -9.79 13.59
N PHE A 273 -33.93 -8.70 13.49
CA PHE A 273 -32.48 -8.71 13.54
C PHE A 273 -31.94 -7.49 14.29
N GLU A 274 -30.70 -7.61 14.75
CA GLU A 274 -29.90 -6.48 15.21
C GLU A 274 -28.94 -6.09 14.09
N ARG A 275 -28.81 -4.78 13.83
CA ARG A 275 -27.75 -4.27 12.96
C ARG A 275 -26.38 -4.63 13.53
N GLU A 276 -25.36 -4.73 12.68
CA GLU A 276 -23.98 -4.72 13.14
C GLU A 276 -23.78 -3.47 14.01
N PRO A 277 -23.27 -3.59 15.25
CA PRO A 277 -22.80 -2.41 15.98
C PRO A 277 -21.74 -1.69 15.14
N ASP A 278 -21.30 -0.49 15.51
CA ASP A 278 -20.33 0.29 14.72
C ASP A 278 -18.88 -0.30 14.78
N VAL A 279 -18.74 -1.63 14.66
CA VAL A 279 -17.52 -2.44 14.80
C VAL A 279 -16.48 -2.06 13.76
N ARG A 280 -16.90 -1.82 12.52
CA ARG A 280 -16.00 -1.34 11.45
C ARG A 280 -15.23 -0.10 11.89
N TYR A 281 -15.93 0.86 12.47
CA TYR A 281 -15.34 2.11 12.94
C TYR A 281 -14.63 1.95 14.28
N GLN A 282 -15.05 1.02 15.13
CA GLN A 282 -14.31 0.65 16.32
C GLN A 282 -12.92 0.09 15.97
N LYS A 283 -12.80 -0.73 14.90
CA LYS A 283 -11.51 -1.25 14.42
C LYS A 283 -10.60 -0.11 13.92
N LEU A 284 -11.13 0.81 13.11
CA LEU A 284 -10.40 2.00 12.68
C LEU A 284 -9.94 2.86 13.87
N LEU A 285 -10.82 3.09 14.85
CA LEU A 285 -10.48 3.85 16.04
C LEU A 285 -9.39 3.16 16.89
N SER A 286 -9.41 1.83 16.97
CA SER A 286 -8.34 1.06 17.62
C SER A 286 -7.01 1.26 16.90
N VAL A 287 -6.98 1.17 15.56
CA VAL A 287 -5.78 1.46 14.75
C VAL A 287 -5.29 2.88 15.00
N PHE A 288 -6.18 3.87 14.97
CA PHE A 288 -5.82 5.27 15.26
C PHE A 288 -5.21 5.43 16.66
N LYS A 289 -5.81 4.83 17.69
CA LYS A 289 -5.30 4.92 19.06
C LYS A 289 -3.93 4.26 19.22
N ALA A 290 -3.72 3.10 18.60
CA ALA A 290 -2.44 2.44 18.57
C ALA A 290 -1.39 3.30 17.85
N GLU A 291 -1.68 3.82 16.65
CA GLU A 291 -0.78 4.70 15.90
C GLU A 291 -0.47 6.01 16.64
N ARG A 292 -1.46 6.61 17.30
CA ARG A 292 -1.30 7.81 18.11
C ARG A 292 -0.41 7.56 19.32
N SER A 293 -0.35 6.34 19.85
CA SER A 293 0.56 6.03 20.97
C SER A 293 2.05 6.15 20.60
N LEU A 294 2.39 6.10 19.30
CA LEU A 294 3.75 6.33 18.80
C LEU A 294 4.15 7.81 18.77
N ASP A 295 3.19 8.73 18.84
CA ASP A 295 3.40 10.17 18.66
C ASP A 295 4.38 10.74 19.68
N ALA A 296 4.28 10.30 20.94
CA ALA A 296 5.17 10.72 22.02
C ALA A 296 6.64 10.30 21.82
N TYR A 297 6.89 9.32 20.95
CA TYR A 297 8.20 8.72 20.70
C TYR A 297 8.82 9.14 19.37
N SER A 298 8.15 10.06 18.67
CA SER A 298 8.54 10.59 17.35
C SER A 298 8.63 12.13 17.39
N PRO A 299 9.57 12.72 18.14
CA PRO A 299 9.58 14.16 18.44
C PRO A 299 9.65 15.06 17.19
N ASN A 300 10.30 14.60 16.12
CA ASN A 300 10.42 15.35 14.86
C ASN A 300 9.21 15.17 13.94
N MET A 301 8.36 14.17 14.17
CA MET A 301 7.19 13.81 13.36
C MET A 301 6.07 13.31 14.29
N PRO A 302 5.46 14.21 15.06
CA PRO A 302 4.66 13.88 16.25
C PRO A 302 3.25 13.39 15.91
N THR A 303 2.91 13.17 14.64
CA THR A 303 1.62 12.58 14.24
C THR A 303 1.85 11.49 13.20
N LYS A 304 0.91 10.54 13.09
CA LYS A 304 0.88 9.56 11.99
C LYS A 304 0.87 10.27 10.63
N ILE A 305 0.19 11.41 10.52
CA ILE A 305 0.14 12.21 9.30
C ILE A 305 1.55 12.69 8.93
N ASP A 306 2.28 13.28 9.88
CA ASP A 306 3.68 13.70 9.67
C ASP A 306 4.56 12.53 9.27
N ARG A 307 4.47 11.40 9.98
CA ARG A 307 5.26 10.21 9.65
C ARG A 307 4.96 9.69 8.24
N ARG A 308 3.70 9.71 7.83
CA ARG A 308 3.29 9.23 6.51
C ARG A 308 3.74 10.15 5.38
N PHE A 309 3.64 11.48 5.54
CA PHE A 309 4.01 12.41 4.48
C PHE A 309 5.51 12.76 4.49
N GLN A 310 6.08 13.02 5.66
CA GLN A 310 7.46 13.50 5.77
C GLN A 310 8.50 12.38 5.68
N ARG A 311 8.21 11.19 6.21
CA ARG A 311 9.14 10.04 6.23
C ARG A 311 8.78 8.96 5.22
N ASP A 312 7.53 8.50 5.19
CA ASP A 312 7.18 7.34 4.37
C ASP A 312 7.00 7.73 2.90
N ARG A 313 6.28 8.82 2.60
CA ARG A 313 6.09 9.30 1.22
C ARG A 313 7.23 10.18 0.76
N GLU A 314 7.80 10.98 1.67
CA GLU A 314 8.74 12.05 1.36
C GLU A 314 8.19 13.05 0.33
N ILE A 315 6.90 13.38 0.49
CA ILE A 315 6.19 14.40 -0.28
C ILE A 315 5.38 15.20 0.74
N PRO A 316 5.55 16.54 0.81
CA PRO A 316 4.73 17.38 1.68
C PRO A 316 3.24 17.14 1.44
N GLU A 317 2.44 17.03 2.52
CA GLU A 317 1.02 16.68 2.43
C GLU A 317 0.24 17.58 1.47
N LEU A 318 0.48 18.88 1.52
CA LEU A 318 -0.18 19.84 0.63
C LEU A 318 0.18 19.63 -0.84
N GLU A 319 1.44 19.31 -1.15
CA GLU A 319 1.87 19.00 -2.51
C GLU A 319 1.22 17.72 -3.02
N PHE A 320 1.15 16.72 -2.14
CA PHE A 320 0.46 15.47 -2.43
C PHE A 320 -1.04 15.68 -2.71
N GLU A 321 -1.75 16.43 -1.84
CA GLU A 321 -3.17 16.73 -2.03
C GLU A 321 -3.41 17.47 -3.34
N ASN A 322 -2.54 18.44 -3.67
CA ASN A 322 -2.60 19.17 -4.94
C ASN A 322 -2.43 18.25 -6.15
N LEU A 323 -1.51 17.28 -6.09
CA LEU A 323 -1.27 16.33 -7.16
C LEU A 323 -2.54 15.49 -7.45
N ILE A 324 -3.11 14.86 -6.42
CA ILE A 324 -4.27 13.99 -6.61
C ILE A 324 -5.55 14.78 -6.94
N SER A 325 -5.68 15.99 -6.37
CA SER A 325 -6.79 16.91 -6.70
C SER A 325 -6.72 17.42 -8.12
N ALA A 326 -5.53 17.55 -8.71
CA ALA A 326 -5.38 17.98 -10.10
C ALA A 326 -6.00 16.98 -11.09
N VAL A 327 -5.91 15.66 -10.82
CA VAL A 327 -6.56 14.63 -11.64
C VAL A 327 -8.08 14.74 -11.51
N LEU A 328 -8.59 14.85 -10.28
CA LEU A 328 -10.02 14.96 -10.00
C LEU A 328 -10.67 16.22 -10.61
N LYS A 329 -9.93 17.32 -10.68
CA LYS A 329 -10.39 18.60 -11.25
C LYS A 329 -10.13 18.73 -12.75
N ALA A 330 -9.55 17.71 -13.39
CA ALA A 330 -9.20 17.79 -14.80
C ALA A 330 -10.47 17.95 -15.66
N PRO A 331 -10.53 18.95 -16.57
CA PRO A 331 -11.73 19.21 -17.39
C PRO A 331 -12.22 18.00 -18.19
N VAL A 332 -11.29 17.14 -18.62
CA VAL A 332 -11.58 15.92 -19.38
C VAL A 332 -12.49 14.95 -18.60
N ALA A 333 -12.52 14.98 -17.26
CA ALA A 333 -13.36 14.08 -16.45
C ALA A 333 -14.85 14.16 -16.83
N LYS A 334 -15.35 15.34 -17.16
CA LYS A 334 -16.74 15.53 -17.62
C LYS A 334 -16.99 14.84 -18.96
N ASP A 335 -16.04 14.92 -19.88
CA ASP A 335 -16.16 14.26 -21.18
C ASP A 335 -16.05 12.73 -21.05
N VAL A 336 -15.18 12.23 -20.17
CA VAL A 336 -15.12 10.78 -19.85
C VAL A 336 -16.45 10.30 -19.28
N ALA A 337 -17.02 11.01 -18.30
CA ALA A 337 -18.33 10.66 -17.73
C ALA A 337 -19.44 10.64 -18.80
N GLN A 338 -19.45 11.60 -19.72
CA GLN A 338 -20.40 11.63 -20.84
C GLN A 338 -20.23 10.44 -21.78
N LEU A 339 -18.99 10.07 -22.12
CA LEU A 339 -18.70 8.88 -22.93
C LEU A 339 -19.17 7.60 -22.23
N ILE A 340 -18.94 7.47 -20.92
CA ILE A 340 -19.43 6.33 -20.13
C ILE A 340 -20.96 6.27 -20.18
N ALA A 341 -21.65 7.39 -19.95
CA ALA A 341 -23.12 7.44 -19.97
C ALA A 341 -23.68 7.05 -21.35
N GLN A 342 -23.05 7.52 -22.43
CA GLN A 342 -23.42 7.14 -23.80
C GLN A 342 -23.21 5.64 -24.05
N ARG A 343 -22.11 5.05 -23.58
CA ARG A 343 -21.83 3.62 -23.73
C ARG A 343 -22.79 2.74 -22.93
N LEU A 344 -23.21 3.20 -21.76
CA LEU A 344 -24.13 2.49 -20.88
C LEU A 344 -25.60 2.67 -21.28
N ASP A 345 -25.90 3.65 -22.14
CA ASP A 345 -27.27 4.06 -22.51
C ASP A 345 -28.17 4.33 -21.29
N ARG A 346 -27.59 4.95 -20.26
CA ARG A 346 -28.31 5.38 -19.05
C ARG A 346 -27.60 6.51 -18.33
N LEU A 347 -28.31 7.16 -17.41
CA LEU A 347 -27.67 8.06 -16.45
C LEU A 347 -26.70 7.26 -15.57
N LEU A 348 -25.59 7.91 -15.22
CA LEU A 348 -24.60 7.32 -14.33
C LEU A 348 -25.18 7.19 -12.91
N GLN A 349 -24.75 6.13 -12.24
CA GLN A 349 -25.02 5.81 -10.84
C GLN A 349 -23.74 5.97 -10.04
N PRO A 350 -23.80 6.06 -8.70
CA PRO A 350 -22.60 6.24 -7.89
C PRO A 350 -21.55 5.15 -8.09
N PHE A 351 -21.97 3.91 -8.32
CA PHE A 351 -21.06 2.79 -8.57
C PHE A 351 -20.37 2.85 -9.94
N ASP A 352 -20.71 3.78 -10.84
CA ASP A 352 -20.02 3.97 -12.12
C ASP A 352 -18.63 4.62 -12.02
N ILE A 353 -18.22 5.03 -10.82
CA ILE A 353 -16.80 5.26 -10.53
C ILE A 353 -15.95 4.00 -10.81
N TRP A 354 -16.58 2.82 -10.85
CA TRP A 354 -15.97 1.53 -11.13
C TRP A 354 -16.20 1.02 -12.55
N TYR A 355 -16.63 1.88 -13.48
CA TYR A 355 -16.87 1.49 -14.86
C TYR A 355 -15.67 0.75 -15.47
N ASP A 356 -15.91 -0.48 -15.96
CA ASP A 356 -14.87 -1.39 -16.47
C ASP A 356 -14.83 -1.45 -18.01
N GLY A 357 -15.74 -0.75 -18.70
CA GLY A 357 -15.95 -0.89 -20.13
C GLY A 357 -14.91 -0.19 -21.03
N PHE A 358 -13.88 0.43 -20.46
CA PHE A 358 -12.70 0.86 -21.22
C PHE A 358 -11.67 -0.26 -21.37
N LYS A 359 -11.74 -1.34 -20.59
CA LYS A 359 -10.78 -2.43 -20.73
C LYS A 359 -11.02 -3.21 -22.01
N GLY A 360 -9.92 -3.55 -22.70
CA GLY A 360 -9.94 -4.36 -23.93
C GLY A 360 -10.34 -5.83 -23.74
N ARG A 361 -10.77 -6.23 -22.53
CA ARG A 361 -11.21 -7.59 -22.21
C ARG A 361 -12.53 -7.98 -22.91
N SER A 362 -13.21 -7.03 -23.55
CA SER A 362 -14.51 -7.23 -24.18
C SER A 362 -14.51 -8.23 -25.37
N SER A 363 -13.36 -8.65 -25.89
CA SER A 363 -13.31 -9.65 -26.98
C SER A 363 -13.14 -11.11 -26.55
N ILE A 364 -12.66 -11.39 -25.32
CA ILE A 364 -12.45 -12.77 -24.82
C ILE A 364 -13.22 -12.92 -23.50
N GLY A 365 -14.14 -13.88 -23.43
CA GLY A 365 -14.93 -14.12 -22.23
C GLY A 365 -14.05 -14.59 -21.06
N GLU A 366 -14.37 -14.16 -19.84
CA GLU A 366 -13.64 -14.56 -18.62
C GLU A 366 -13.55 -16.08 -18.47
N SER A 367 -14.61 -16.83 -18.81
CA SER A 367 -14.59 -18.30 -18.79
C SER A 367 -13.59 -18.93 -19.76
N GLU A 368 -13.30 -18.27 -20.89
CA GLU A 368 -12.28 -18.72 -21.83
C GLU A 368 -10.88 -18.44 -21.28
N LEU A 369 -10.68 -17.28 -20.64
CA LEU A 369 -9.43 -16.95 -19.96
C LEU A 369 -9.18 -17.89 -18.77
N ASP A 370 -10.20 -18.20 -17.97
CA ASP A 370 -10.14 -19.18 -16.88
C ASP A 370 -9.68 -20.54 -17.39
N LYS A 371 -10.21 -20.99 -18.53
CA LYS A 371 -9.78 -22.26 -19.14
C LYS A 371 -8.31 -22.21 -19.57
N ILE A 372 -7.87 -21.15 -20.23
CA ILE A 372 -6.48 -21.00 -20.68
C ILE A 372 -5.52 -21.01 -19.49
N VAL A 373 -5.87 -20.26 -18.44
CA VAL A 373 -5.03 -20.10 -17.25
C VAL A 373 -5.03 -21.38 -16.42
N SER A 374 -6.17 -22.03 -16.19
CA SER A 374 -6.23 -23.30 -15.43
C SER A 374 -5.51 -24.45 -16.13
N GLU A 375 -5.53 -24.49 -17.48
CA GLU A 375 -4.75 -25.46 -18.26
C GLU A 375 -3.24 -25.24 -18.14
N ARG A 376 -2.79 -23.98 -18.03
CA ARG A 376 -1.36 -23.63 -17.92
C ARG A 376 -0.85 -23.74 -16.49
N TYR A 377 -1.63 -23.27 -15.51
CA TYR A 377 -1.26 -23.16 -14.10
C TYR A 377 -2.26 -23.92 -13.22
N SER A 378 -2.22 -25.24 -13.36
CA SER A 378 -3.03 -26.16 -12.55
C SER A 378 -2.56 -26.26 -11.09
N THR A 379 -1.32 -25.85 -10.81
CA THR A 379 -0.69 -25.90 -9.48
C THR A 379 0.20 -24.68 -9.26
N VAL A 380 0.53 -24.41 -7.99
CA VAL A 380 1.56 -23.42 -7.60
C VAL A 380 2.90 -23.68 -8.29
N GLN A 381 3.33 -24.94 -8.32
CA GLN A 381 4.58 -25.33 -8.97
C GLN A 381 4.57 -25.03 -10.47
N ALA A 382 3.43 -25.24 -11.15
CA ALA A 382 3.31 -24.93 -12.57
C ALA A 382 3.48 -23.42 -12.86
N PHE A 383 3.05 -22.55 -11.94
CA PHE A 383 3.29 -21.11 -12.08
C PHE A 383 4.74 -20.72 -11.74
N GLN A 384 5.33 -21.32 -10.69
CA GLN A 384 6.76 -21.17 -10.34
C GLN A 384 7.67 -21.53 -11.53
N ASP A 385 7.45 -22.70 -12.15
CA ASP A 385 8.27 -23.22 -13.24
C ASP A 385 8.19 -22.37 -14.51
N ASP A 386 7.13 -21.57 -14.68
CA ASP A 386 6.91 -20.71 -15.84
C ASP A 386 7.44 -19.28 -15.66
N LEU A 387 7.93 -18.92 -14.47
CA LEU A 387 8.53 -17.60 -14.21
C LEU A 387 9.61 -17.22 -15.24
N PRO A 388 10.57 -18.10 -15.63
CA PRO A 388 11.58 -17.74 -16.61
C PRO A 388 11.01 -17.31 -17.96
N ARG A 389 9.93 -17.95 -18.42
CA ARG A 389 9.24 -17.57 -19.66
C ARG A 389 8.54 -16.23 -19.48
N ILE A 390 7.75 -16.06 -18.41
CA ILE A 390 7.03 -14.82 -18.13
C ILE A 390 8.01 -13.63 -18.10
N LEU A 391 9.13 -13.79 -17.41
CA LEU A 391 10.16 -12.75 -17.31
C LEU A 391 10.84 -12.50 -18.66
N SER A 392 11.14 -13.54 -19.44
CA SER A 392 11.70 -13.36 -20.78
C SER A 392 10.74 -12.59 -21.71
N ASP A 393 9.44 -12.88 -21.65
CA ASP A 393 8.41 -12.18 -22.42
C ASP A 393 8.24 -10.71 -21.99
N LEU A 394 8.57 -10.38 -20.74
CA LEU A 394 8.64 -9.02 -20.22
C LEU A 394 9.95 -8.29 -20.60
N GLY A 395 10.84 -8.94 -21.34
CA GLY A 395 12.07 -8.35 -21.87
C GLY A 395 13.30 -8.55 -20.99
N PHE A 396 13.23 -9.32 -19.90
CA PHE A 396 14.41 -9.66 -19.11
C PHE A 396 15.33 -10.62 -19.87
N SER A 397 16.65 -10.42 -19.74
CA SER A 397 17.63 -11.37 -20.28
C SER A 397 17.48 -12.74 -19.63
N ALA A 398 17.90 -13.82 -20.31
CA ALA A 398 17.84 -15.17 -19.74
C ALA A 398 18.61 -15.29 -18.41
N GLU A 399 19.74 -14.60 -18.28
CA GLU A 399 20.52 -14.56 -17.04
C GLU A 399 19.74 -13.85 -15.92
N THR A 400 19.16 -12.69 -16.22
CA THR A 400 18.35 -11.93 -15.26
C THR A 400 17.08 -12.70 -14.86
N ALA A 401 16.41 -13.35 -15.80
CA ALA A 401 15.23 -14.16 -15.53
C ALA A 401 15.55 -15.36 -14.62
N ALA A 402 16.66 -16.07 -14.87
CA ALA A 402 17.11 -17.15 -13.99
C ALA A 402 17.49 -16.65 -12.59
N PHE A 403 18.12 -15.47 -12.50
CA PHE A 403 18.41 -14.84 -11.21
C PHE A 403 17.13 -14.51 -10.43
N LEU A 404 16.14 -13.88 -11.08
CA LEU A 404 14.85 -13.55 -10.46
C LEU A 404 14.10 -14.80 -10.02
N GLU A 405 14.03 -15.84 -10.87
CA GLU A 405 13.39 -17.11 -10.52
C GLU A 405 14.02 -17.75 -9.28
N SER A 406 15.36 -17.73 -9.16
CA SER A 406 16.05 -18.24 -7.96
C SER A 406 15.75 -17.45 -6.67
N LYS A 407 15.17 -16.25 -6.79
CA LYS A 407 14.91 -15.31 -5.69
C LYS A 407 13.44 -15.07 -5.41
N ILE A 408 12.54 -15.72 -6.16
CA ILE A 408 11.09 -15.58 -6.01
C ILE A 408 10.50 -16.96 -5.74
N THR A 409 9.82 -17.09 -4.60
CA THR A 409 9.07 -18.29 -4.21
C THR A 409 7.58 -18.03 -4.39
N VAL A 410 6.87 -18.87 -5.15
CA VAL A 410 5.42 -18.80 -5.30
C VAL A 410 4.76 -19.63 -4.19
N ASP A 411 3.87 -18.99 -3.43
CA ASP A 411 3.16 -19.58 -2.30
C ASP A 411 1.63 -19.62 -2.54
N PRO A 412 0.91 -20.64 -2.02
CA PRO A 412 -0.54 -20.71 -2.10
C PRO A 412 -1.20 -19.75 -1.08
N SER A 413 -1.83 -18.68 -1.56
CA SER A 413 -2.54 -17.72 -0.71
C SER A 413 -3.88 -18.25 -0.20
N ARG A 414 -4.19 -18.01 1.09
CA ARG A 414 -5.55 -18.15 1.65
C ARG A 414 -6.46 -16.98 1.26
N GLY A 415 -5.90 -15.76 1.26
CA GLY A 415 -6.58 -14.52 0.91
C GLY A 415 -6.58 -14.23 -0.61
N ALA A 416 -6.80 -12.97 -0.98
CA ALA A 416 -6.81 -12.54 -2.38
C ALA A 416 -5.46 -12.70 -3.10
N GLY A 417 -4.35 -12.76 -2.35
CA GLY A 417 -2.98 -12.74 -2.85
C GLY A 417 -2.26 -11.47 -2.38
N HIS A 418 -0.94 -11.57 -2.21
CA HIS A 418 -0.05 -10.44 -1.85
C HIS A 418 1.42 -10.80 -2.02
N ALA A 419 2.27 -9.80 -2.25
CA ALA A 419 3.72 -9.94 -2.24
C ALA A 419 4.30 -9.75 -0.83
N SER A 420 5.31 -10.55 -0.48
CA SER A 420 6.15 -10.36 0.71
C SER A 420 7.61 -10.34 0.31
N GLY A 421 8.21 -9.15 0.20
CA GLY A 421 9.61 -8.99 -0.15
C GLY A 421 10.57 -9.47 0.95
N ALA A 422 11.75 -9.93 0.57
CA ALA A 422 12.82 -10.23 1.52
C ALA A 422 13.43 -8.95 2.13
N MET A 423 14.03 -9.08 3.32
CA MET A 423 14.86 -8.01 3.93
C MET A 423 16.35 -8.35 4.00
N ARG A 424 16.75 -9.56 3.58
CA ARG A 424 18.15 -10.01 3.48
C ARG A 424 18.40 -10.66 2.13
N ARG A 425 19.57 -10.43 1.53
CA ARG A 425 19.89 -10.94 0.18
C ARG A 425 19.93 -12.46 0.07
N THR A 426 20.08 -13.18 1.19
CA THR A 426 20.07 -14.65 1.20
C THR A 426 18.68 -15.26 1.25
N ASP A 427 17.64 -14.46 1.53
CA ASP A 427 16.25 -14.89 1.55
C ASP A 427 15.58 -14.65 0.20
N ASN A 428 14.40 -15.24 0.01
CA ASN A 428 13.60 -15.07 -1.19
C ASN A 428 12.42 -14.13 -0.94
N ALA A 429 12.02 -13.41 -1.99
CA ALA A 429 10.73 -12.75 -2.01
C ALA A 429 9.63 -13.80 -2.25
N HIS A 430 8.46 -13.59 -1.64
CA HIS A 430 7.33 -14.51 -1.74
C HIS A 430 6.19 -13.88 -2.53
N LEU A 431 5.76 -14.57 -3.59
CA LEU A 431 4.60 -14.25 -4.40
C LEU A 431 3.44 -15.11 -3.92
N ARG A 432 2.45 -14.53 -3.25
CA ARG A 432 1.27 -15.29 -2.81
C ARG A 432 0.12 -15.05 -3.74
N THR A 433 -0.40 -16.15 -4.29
CA THR A 433 -1.59 -16.10 -5.14
C THR A 433 -2.48 -17.30 -4.87
N ARG A 434 -3.79 -17.12 -5.09
CA ARG A 434 -4.78 -18.17 -4.85
C ARG A 434 -4.88 -19.08 -6.08
N ILE A 435 -4.54 -20.34 -5.90
CA ILE A 435 -4.67 -21.39 -6.94
C ILE A 435 -5.53 -22.51 -6.37
N PRO A 436 -6.84 -22.55 -6.68
CA PRO A 436 -7.74 -23.63 -6.27
C PRO A 436 -7.32 -24.99 -6.86
N GLU A 437 -7.90 -26.08 -6.33
CA GLU A 437 -7.71 -27.44 -6.87
C GLU A 437 -8.11 -27.57 -8.36
N THR A 438 -9.02 -26.72 -8.83
CA THR A 438 -9.46 -26.67 -10.23
C THR A 438 -8.47 -25.92 -11.15
N GLY A 439 -7.35 -25.44 -10.62
CA GLY A 439 -6.40 -24.57 -11.31
C GLY A 439 -6.70 -23.09 -11.12
N MET A 440 -5.72 -22.26 -11.49
CA MET A 440 -5.78 -20.80 -11.37
C MET A 440 -6.88 -20.21 -12.26
N THR A 441 -7.67 -19.28 -11.71
CA THR A 441 -8.63 -18.48 -12.49
C THR A 441 -7.92 -17.30 -13.14
N TYR A 442 -8.49 -16.69 -14.19
CA TYR A 442 -7.93 -15.51 -14.81
C TYR A 442 -7.81 -14.34 -13.81
N LYS A 443 -8.77 -14.19 -12.90
CA LYS A 443 -8.65 -13.23 -11.79
C LYS A 443 -7.42 -13.52 -10.92
N GLY A 444 -7.24 -14.78 -10.50
CA GLY A 444 -6.07 -15.20 -9.72
C GLY A 444 -4.75 -14.98 -10.47
N TYR A 445 -4.75 -15.18 -11.79
CA TYR A 445 -3.60 -14.90 -12.66
C TYR A 445 -3.29 -13.41 -12.78
N ASN A 446 -4.31 -12.57 -13.01
CA ASN A 446 -4.12 -11.12 -13.08
C ASN A 446 -3.53 -10.57 -11.78
N ILE A 447 -3.95 -11.10 -10.63
CA ILE A 447 -3.34 -10.81 -9.31
C ILE A 447 -1.91 -11.36 -9.25
N ALA A 448 -1.67 -12.61 -9.64
CA ALA A 448 -0.33 -13.20 -9.61
C ALA A 448 0.70 -12.40 -10.43
N ILE A 449 0.29 -11.86 -11.58
CA ILE A 449 1.15 -10.99 -12.40
C ILE A 449 1.40 -9.63 -11.73
N HIS A 450 0.40 -9.07 -11.04
CA HIS A 450 0.59 -7.88 -10.21
C HIS A 450 1.61 -8.13 -9.10
N GLU A 451 1.42 -9.19 -8.31
CA GLU A 451 2.34 -9.57 -7.23
C GLU A 451 3.75 -9.88 -7.75
N LEU A 452 3.88 -10.49 -8.93
CA LEU A 452 5.18 -10.71 -9.57
C LEU A 452 5.91 -9.38 -9.83
N GLY A 453 5.20 -8.32 -10.21
CA GLY A 453 5.81 -7.00 -10.40
C GLY A 453 6.40 -6.44 -9.10
N HIS A 454 5.70 -6.61 -7.97
CA HIS A 454 6.26 -6.29 -6.65
C HIS A 454 7.50 -7.13 -6.34
N ASN A 455 7.45 -8.45 -6.54
CA ASN A 455 8.57 -9.32 -6.20
C ASN A 455 9.81 -9.05 -7.07
N VAL A 456 9.64 -8.77 -8.36
CA VAL A 456 10.75 -8.40 -9.24
C VAL A 456 11.39 -7.09 -8.78
N GLU A 457 10.58 -6.08 -8.42
CA GLU A 457 11.09 -4.83 -7.83
C GLU A 457 11.88 -5.12 -6.56
N GLN A 458 11.28 -5.81 -5.59
CA GLN A 458 11.88 -6.13 -4.29
C GLN A 458 13.18 -6.92 -4.44
N VAL A 459 13.26 -7.86 -5.39
CA VAL A 459 14.48 -8.61 -5.65
C VAL A 459 15.58 -7.70 -6.19
N PHE A 460 15.30 -6.82 -7.16
CA PHE A 460 16.31 -5.90 -7.68
C PHE A 460 16.74 -4.85 -6.66
N SER A 461 15.77 -4.20 -6.01
CA SER A 461 16.00 -3.10 -5.08
C SER A 461 16.66 -3.56 -3.78
N LEU A 462 16.72 -4.87 -3.51
CA LEU A 462 17.56 -5.46 -2.47
C LEU A 462 18.88 -6.02 -3.01
N ASN A 463 18.82 -6.95 -3.97
CA ASN A 463 19.97 -7.77 -4.34
C ASN A 463 20.95 -7.07 -5.29
N LYS A 464 20.48 -6.10 -6.08
CA LYS A 464 21.32 -5.30 -6.99
C LYS A 464 21.67 -3.93 -6.40
N MET A 465 21.31 -3.67 -5.14
CA MET A 465 21.62 -2.45 -4.43
C MET A 465 23.05 -2.45 -3.89
N ASP A 466 23.76 -1.35 -4.09
CA ASP A 466 25.15 -1.14 -3.65
C ASP A 466 25.26 -0.88 -2.15
N HIS A 467 24.33 -0.10 -1.58
CA HIS A 467 24.21 0.14 -0.15
C HIS A 467 22.95 -0.52 0.39
N TYR A 468 23.07 -1.38 1.39
CA TYR A 468 21.89 -1.98 2.02
C TYR A 468 20.96 -0.88 2.56
N MET A 469 21.46 0.21 3.13
CA MET A 469 20.59 1.29 3.62
C MET A 469 19.74 1.98 2.54
N LEU A 470 20.02 1.74 1.25
CA LEU A 470 19.20 2.20 0.12
C LEU A 470 18.23 1.14 -0.41
N TYR A 471 18.12 -0.03 0.23
CA TYR A 471 17.26 -1.10 -0.27
C TYR A 471 15.80 -0.64 -0.39
N GLY A 472 15.13 -1.10 -1.45
CA GLY A 472 13.78 -0.67 -1.82
C GLY A 472 13.75 0.50 -2.80
N VAL A 473 12.53 0.95 -3.09
CA VAL A 473 12.21 2.14 -3.90
C VAL A 473 11.70 3.26 -2.99
N PRO A 474 11.51 4.52 -3.46
CA PRO A 474 11.24 5.66 -2.59
C PRO A 474 10.12 5.45 -1.58
N ASN A 475 8.99 4.88 -2.03
CA ASN A 475 7.85 4.57 -1.18
C ASN A 475 6.93 3.54 -1.85
N THR A 476 5.88 3.11 -1.12
CA THR A 476 4.87 2.16 -1.58
C THR A 476 4.29 2.47 -2.96
N ALA A 477 4.06 3.74 -3.31
CA ALA A 477 3.46 4.10 -4.59
C ALA A 477 4.34 3.67 -5.79
N PHE A 478 5.67 3.64 -5.62
CA PHE A 478 6.58 3.13 -6.65
C PHE A 478 6.50 1.60 -6.76
N THR A 479 6.40 0.90 -5.64
CA THR A 479 6.19 -0.56 -5.61
C THR A 479 4.86 -0.94 -6.29
N GLU A 480 3.77 -0.21 -6.02
CA GLU A 480 2.49 -0.33 -6.73
C GLU A 480 2.63 -0.03 -8.23
N ALA A 481 3.39 1.02 -8.59
CA ALA A 481 3.57 1.39 -9.99
C ALA A 481 4.18 0.25 -10.82
N PHE A 482 5.21 -0.44 -10.30
CA PHE A 482 5.80 -1.60 -10.97
C PHE A 482 4.83 -2.79 -11.07
N ALA A 483 4.03 -3.03 -10.04
CA ALA A 483 2.99 -4.06 -10.08
C ALA A 483 1.93 -3.77 -11.16
N PHE A 484 1.50 -2.52 -11.31
CA PHE A 484 0.59 -2.11 -12.38
C PHE A 484 1.20 -2.22 -13.78
N VAL A 485 2.50 -1.92 -13.94
CA VAL A 485 3.22 -2.13 -15.21
C VAL A 485 3.13 -3.60 -15.63
N PHE A 486 3.35 -4.53 -14.70
CA PHE A 486 3.24 -5.97 -14.96
C PHE A 486 1.80 -6.39 -15.25
N GLN A 487 0.88 -6.00 -14.36
CA GLN A 487 -0.53 -6.35 -14.45
C GLN A 487 -1.16 -5.91 -15.79
N SER A 488 -0.68 -4.80 -16.37
CA SER A 488 -1.18 -4.29 -17.64
C SER A 488 -0.75 -5.10 -18.88
N ARG A 489 0.14 -6.09 -18.72
CA ARG A 489 0.64 -7.01 -19.76
C ARG A 489 0.12 -8.44 -19.58
N ASP A 490 -0.80 -8.67 -18.64
CA ASP A 490 -1.33 -10.01 -18.32
C ASP A 490 -1.84 -10.79 -19.56
N LEU A 491 -2.63 -10.14 -20.43
CA LEU A 491 -3.13 -10.77 -21.66
C LEU A 491 -2.02 -11.01 -22.69
N ASP A 492 -1.04 -10.10 -22.78
CA ASP A 492 0.11 -10.26 -23.68
C ASP A 492 0.91 -11.52 -23.29
N LEU A 493 1.12 -11.73 -21.99
CA LEU A 493 1.81 -12.89 -21.42
C LEU A 493 1.06 -14.22 -21.61
N LEU A 494 -0.24 -14.17 -21.88
CA LEU A 494 -1.04 -15.32 -22.30
C LEU A 494 -1.02 -15.54 -23.83
N GLY A 495 -0.34 -14.68 -24.59
CA GLY A 495 -0.35 -14.70 -26.05
C GLY A 495 -1.65 -14.17 -26.65
N ARG A 496 -2.40 -13.36 -25.88
CA ARG A 496 -3.71 -12.80 -26.22
C ARG A 496 -3.67 -11.28 -26.34
N ALA A 497 -2.57 -10.76 -26.90
CA ALA A 497 -2.36 -9.33 -27.03
C ALA A 497 -3.53 -8.62 -27.70
N ASN A 498 -3.91 -7.46 -27.15
CA ASN A 498 -4.98 -6.65 -27.69
C ASN A 498 -4.52 -6.00 -29.00
N LYS A 499 -5.17 -6.35 -30.11
CA LYS A 499 -4.86 -5.84 -31.45
C LYS A 499 -5.75 -4.67 -31.87
N ASP A 500 -6.64 -4.20 -31.00
CA ASP A 500 -7.49 -3.04 -31.27
C ASP A 500 -6.62 -1.79 -31.43
N PRO A 501 -6.69 -1.07 -32.59
CA PRO A 501 -6.00 0.20 -32.77
C PRO A 501 -6.35 1.26 -31.71
N LEU A 502 -7.49 1.14 -31.04
CA LEU A 502 -7.93 2.04 -29.97
C LEU A 502 -7.46 1.60 -28.57
N ALA A 503 -6.79 0.45 -28.44
CA ALA A 503 -6.45 -0.15 -27.15
C ALA A 503 -5.67 0.81 -26.23
N GLU A 504 -4.70 1.56 -26.77
CA GLU A 504 -3.91 2.51 -26.00
C GLU A 504 -4.76 3.67 -25.47
N HIS A 505 -5.64 4.21 -26.30
CA HIS A 505 -6.54 5.31 -25.92
C HIS A 505 -7.56 4.87 -24.87
N LEU A 506 -8.10 3.66 -25.02
CA LEU A 506 -9.01 3.08 -24.03
C LEU A 506 -8.29 2.80 -22.70
N LYS A 507 -7.04 2.29 -22.73
CA LYS A 507 -6.20 2.12 -21.54
C LYS A 507 -5.94 3.45 -20.83
N ALA A 508 -5.72 4.54 -21.57
CA ALA A 508 -5.55 5.86 -20.99
C ALA A 508 -6.83 6.35 -20.27
N LEU A 509 -8.01 6.13 -20.86
CA LEU A 509 -9.29 6.46 -20.22
C LEU A 509 -9.56 5.60 -18.98
N ASP A 510 -9.28 4.29 -19.05
CA ASP A 510 -9.41 3.36 -17.92
C ASP A 510 -8.52 3.78 -16.75
N THR A 511 -7.24 4.08 -17.05
CA THR A 511 -6.27 4.52 -16.04
C THR A 511 -6.68 5.86 -15.45
N PHE A 512 -7.12 6.82 -16.28
CA PHE A 512 -7.56 8.13 -15.80
C PHE A 512 -8.77 8.01 -14.87
N TRP A 513 -9.80 7.26 -15.28
CA TRP A 513 -11.02 7.06 -14.50
C TRP A 513 -10.74 6.33 -13.19
N SER A 514 -9.93 5.27 -13.22
CA SER A 514 -9.50 4.53 -12.02
C SER A 514 -8.61 5.37 -11.10
N THR A 515 -7.85 6.32 -11.65
CA THR A 515 -7.08 7.29 -10.84
C THR A 515 -8.00 8.28 -10.15
N CYS A 516 -9.03 8.79 -10.84
CA CYS A 516 -10.06 9.62 -10.20
C CYS A 516 -10.76 8.87 -9.05
N GLU A 517 -11.15 7.61 -9.26
CA GLU A 517 -11.72 6.74 -8.22
C GLU A 517 -10.84 6.78 -6.97
N ILE A 518 -9.61 6.27 -7.08
CA ILE A 518 -8.77 6.03 -5.90
C ILE A 518 -8.19 7.32 -5.30
N ALA A 519 -8.03 8.39 -6.10
CA ALA A 519 -7.67 9.72 -5.60
C ALA A 519 -8.77 10.29 -4.70
N SER A 520 -10.04 10.16 -5.08
CA SER A 520 -11.14 10.63 -4.24
C SER A 520 -11.24 9.85 -2.92
N VAL A 521 -10.96 8.54 -2.95
CA VAL A 521 -10.88 7.71 -1.74
C VAL A 521 -9.69 8.12 -0.87
N GLY A 522 -8.53 8.40 -1.47
CA GLY A 522 -7.35 8.91 -0.76
C GLY A 522 -7.63 10.21 -0.01
N LEU A 523 -8.42 11.12 -0.59
CA LEU A 523 -8.87 12.34 0.10
C LEU A 523 -9.79 12.05 1.30
N VAL A 524 -10.67 11.05 1.19
CA VAL A 524 -11.50 10.61 2.33
C VAL A 524 -10.61 10.09 3.45
N ASP A 525 -9.64 9.23 3.15
CA ASP A 525 -8.70 8.67 4.13
C ASP A 525 -7.91 9.79 4.83
N MET A 526 -7.28 10.70 4.07
CA MET A 526 -6.57 11.86 4.62
C MET A 526 -7.45 12.70 5.55
N ARG A 527 -8.65 13.09 5.11
CA ARG A 527 -9.57 13.91 5.90
C ARG A 527 -10.08 13.19 7.16
N VAL A 528 -10.29 11.88 7.11
CA VAL A 528 -10.70 11.08 8.27
C VAL A 528 -9.59 11.00 9.31
N TRP A 529 -8.33 10.86 8.90
CA TRP A 529 -7.18 10.91 9.81
C TRP A 529 -7.05 12.28 10.50
N HIS A 530 -7.17 13.38 9.76
CA HIS A 530 -7.24 14.72 10.34
C HIS A 530 -8.40 14.86 11.33
N TRP A 531 -9.56 14.32 10.99
CA TRP A 531 -10.72 14.35 11.87
C TRP A 531 -10.48 13.59 13.18
N MET A 532 -9.89 12.39 13.13
CA MET A 532 -9.57 11.61 14.33
C MET A 532 -8.54 12.32 15.22
N TYR A 533 -7.53 12.97 14.64
CA TYR A 533 -6.58 13.80 15.38
C TYR A 533 -7.24 15.01 16.05
N ALA A 534 -8.25 15.61 15.41
CA ALA A 534 -9.05 16.68 15.99
C ALA A 534 -10.06 16.20 17.04
N HIS A 535 -10.43 14.91 17.03
CA HIS A 535 -11.42 14.30 17.93
C HIS A 535 -10.87 13.02 18.57
N PRO A 536 -9.79 13.10 19.36
CA PRO A 536 -9.05 11.93 19.85
C PRO A 536 -9.87 10.97 20.72
N GLU A 537 -10.91 11.48 21.38
CA GLU A 537 -11.77 10.74 22.31
C GLU A 537 -13.10 10.32 21.67
N ALA A 538 -13.22 10.45 20.34
CA ALA A 538 -14.43 10.08 19.62
C ALA A 538 -14.82 8.61 19.85
N THR A 539 -16.12 8.36 19.89
CA THR A 539 -16.72 7.03 19.86
C THR A 539 -16.76 6.48 18.43
N ALA A 540 -16.96 5.16 18.30
CA ALA A 540 -17.13 4.53 16.98
C ALA A 540 -18.33 5.10 16.21
N GLY A 541 -19.41 5.48 16.90
CA GLY A 541 -20.58 6.12 16.29
C GLY A 541 -20.28 7.52 15.76
N GLU A 542 -19.52 8.34 16.49
CA GLU A 542 -19.09 9.67 16.01
C GLU A 542 -18.14 9.56 14.82
N LEU A 543 -17.20 8.60 14.85
CA LEU A 543 -16.31 8.33 13.73
C LEU A 543 -17.08 7.87 12.49
N LYS A 544 -18.10 7.02 12.65
CA LYS A 544 -18.99 6.63 11.54
C LYS A 544 -19.60 7.86 10.86
N GLU A 545 -20.25 8.73 11.64
CA GLU A 545 -20.91 9.91 11.10
C GLU A 545 -19.90 10.85 10.41
N ALA A 546 -18.69 10.96 10.95
CA ALA A 546 -17.60 11.72 10.34
C ALA A 546 -17.17 11.14 8.99
N VAL A 547 -16.97 9.81 8.90
CA VAL A 547 -16.61 9.14 7.63
C VAL A 547 -17.71 9.31 6.59
N ILE A 548 -18.97 9.13 6.96
CA ILE A 548 -20.13 9.34 6.08
C ILE A 548 -20.16 10.79 5.57
N LYS A 549 -19.98 11.76 6.47
CA LYS A 549 -19.97 13.18 6.12
C LYS A 549 -18.82 13.51 5.16
N ILE A 550 -17.60 13.09 5.48
CA ILE A 550 -16.41 13.35 4.67
C ILE A 550 -16.55 12.69 3.28
N SER A 551 -17.06 11.45 3.23
CA SER A 551 -17.35 10.75 1.98
C SER A 551 -18.30 11.55 1.08
N LYS A 552 -19.40 12.09 1.66
CA LYS A 552 -20.35 12.96 0.93
C LYS A 552 -19.72 14.27 0.48
N GLU A 553 -18.88 14.90 1.31
CA GLU A 553 -18.21 16.16 0.95
C GLU A 553 -17.28 15.96 -0.24
N VAL A 554 -16.39 14.95 -0.18
CA VAL A 554 -15.50 14.61 -1.31
C VAL A 554 -16.31 14.23 -2.54
N TRP A 555 -17.38 13.43 -2.37
CA TRP A 555 -18.27 13.08 -3.47
C TRP A 555 -18.89 14.30 -4.14
N ASN A 556 -19.40 15.24 -3.34
CA ASN A 556 -20.06 16.44 -3.84
C ASN A 556 -19.09 17.41 -4.51
N ASP A 557 -17.84 17.46 -4.04
CA ASP A 557 -16.80 18.30 -4.62
C ASP A 557 -16.38 17.80 -6.01
N TYR A 558 -16.28 16.48 -6.21
CA TYR A 558 -15.60 15.90 -7.39
C TYR A 558 -16.50 15.07 -8.31
N TRP A 559 -17.44 14.30 -7.77
CA TRP A 559 -18.26 13.35 -8.54
C TRP A 559 -19.65 13.90 -8.86
N MET A 560 -20.31 14.60 -7.93
CA MET A 560 -21.62 15.20 -8.18
C MET A 560 -21.66 16.10 -9.43
N PRO A 561 -20.65 16.96 -9.72
CA PRO A 561 -20.67 17.80 -10.92
C PRO A 561 -20.61 17.04 -12.25
N ILE A 562 -20.15 15.78 -12.25
CA ILE A 562 -19.98 14.96 -13.46
C ILE A 562 -20.95 13.78 -13.55
N LEU A 563 -21.40 13.21 -12.43
CA LEU A 563 -22.38 12.10 -12.39
C LEU A 563 -23.82 12.59 -12.15
N GLY A 564 -24.01 13.76 -11.53
CA GLY A 564 -25.33 14.31 -11.22
C GLY A 564 -26.05 13.69 -10.01
N VAL A 565 -25.39 12.79 -9.27
CA VAL A 565 -25.92 12.22 -8.01
C VAL A 565 -25.27 12.94 -6.83
N LYS A 566 -26.08 13.36 -5.85
CA LYS A 566 -25.60 14.07 -4.65
C LYS A 566 -25.48 13.10 -3.47
N ASP A 567 -24.57 13.39 -2.55
CA ASP A 567 -24.48 12.78 -1.22
C ASP A 567 -24.29 11.24 -1.24
N SER A 568 -23.62 10.69 -2.26
CA SER A 568 -23.22 9.27 -2.20
C SER A 568 -22.16 9.06 -1.12
N ILE A 569 -22.26 7.93 -0.45
CA ILE A 569 -21.34 7.50 0.60
C ILE A 569 -20.33 6.45 0.12
N ILE A 570 -20.39 6.06 -1.16
CA ILE A 570 -19.66 4.89 -1.71
C ILE A 570 -18.17 4.91 -1.41
N LEU A 571 -17.54 6.09 -1.33
CA LEU A 571 -16.11 6.22 -1.03
C LEU A 571 -15.74 5.70 0.37
N GLY A 572 -16.69 5.56 1.29
CA GLY A 572 -16.48 5.01 2.64
C GLY A 572 -16.39 3.47 2.70
N ILE A 573 -16.64 2.76 1.60
CA ILE A 573 -16.64 1.30 1.58
C ILE A 573 -15.24 0.68 1.70
N TYR A 574 -14.19 1.43 1.36
CA TYR A 574 -12.84 0.88 1.16
C TYR A 574 -12.28 0.32 2.47
N SER A 575 -12.22 -1.00 2.56
CA SER A 575 -11.73 -1.69 3.76
C SER A 575 -10.25 -1.44 4.05
N HIS A 576 -9.46 -1.00 3.06
CA HIS A 576 -8.10 -0.51 3.28
C HIS A 576 -8.03 0.57 4.35
N MET A 577 -9.05 1.45 4.46
CA MET A 577 -9.10 2.48 5.52
C MET A 577 -9.09 1.86 6.92
N ILE A 578 -9.59 0.63 7.05
CA ILE A 578 -9.74 -0.07 8.31
C ILE A 578 -8.46 -0.85 8.66
N VAL A 579 -7.83 -1.46 7.66
CA VAL A 579 -6.71 -2.40 7.86
C VAL A 579 -5.33 -1.78 7.63
N TYR A 580 -5.24 -0.67 6.91
CA TYR A 580 -3.98 -0.01 6.60
C TYR A 580 -4.06 1.48 6.94
N GLY A 581 -3.30 1.92 7.94
CA GLY A 581 -3.37 3.29 8.43
C GLY A 581 -2.82 4.32 7.42
N LEU A 582 -3.72 5.13 6.85
CA LEU A 582 -3.43 6.22 5.91
C LEU A 582 -2.63 5.72 4.69
N TYR A 583 -3.14 4.67 4.04
CA TYR A 583 -2.50 3.94 2.95
C TYR A 583 -3.12 4.24 1.57
N LEU A 584 -4.43 4.46 1.50
CA LEU A 584 -5.14 4.65 0.22
C LEU A 584 -4.59 5.76 -0.69
N PRO A 585 -4.05 6.87 -0.16
CA PRO A 585 -3.39 7.86 -1.00
C PRO A 585 -2.30 7.24 -1.92
N ASP A 586 -1.57 6.22 -1.46
CA ASP A 586 -0.42 5.66 -2.19
C ASP A 586 -0.82 5.03 -3.53
N TYR A 587 -2.01 4.43 -3.64
CA TYR A 587 -2.52 3.89 -4.91
C TYR A 587 -2.69 4.96 -5.98
N SER A 588 -3.25 6.12 -5.60
CA SER A 588 -3.47 7.22 -6.56
C SER A 588 -2.15 7.75 -7.11
N LEU A 589 -1.15 7.86 -6.23
CA LEU A 589 0.21 8.21 -6.64
C LEU A 589 0.83 7.10 -7.50
N GLY A 590 0.58 5.83 -7.17
CA GLY A 590 1.06 4.68 -7.93
C GLY A 590 0.53 4.64 -9.36
N HIS A 591 -0.75 4.97 -9.59
CA HIS A 591 -1.28 5.12 -10.95
C HIS A 591 -0.60 6.24 -11.74
N ILE A 592 -0.37 7.39 -11.10
CA ILE A 592 0.29 8.55 -11.73
C ILE A 592 1.72 8.18 -12.14
N ILE A 593 2.48 7.58 -11.21
CA ILE A 593 3.86 7.14 -11.46
C ILE A 593 3.88 6.05 -12.54
N MET A 594 3.03 5.03 -12.43
CA MET A 594 2.93 3.96 -13.44
C MET A 594 2.70 4.54 -14.82
N PHE A 595 1.76 5.47 -14.96
CA PHE A 595 1.44 6.02 -16.28
C PHE A 595 2.64 6.78 -16.87
N GLN A 596 3.36 7.55 -16.04
CA GLN A 596 4.59 8.21 -16.49
C GLN A 596 5.68 7.21 -16.89
N ILE A 597 5.87 6.13 -16.13
CA ILE A 597 6.81 5.05 -16.45
C ILE A 597 6.41 4.38 -17.78
N GLU A 598 5.14 4.03 -17.97
CA GLU A 598 4.65 3.41 -19.22
C GLU A 598 4.88 4.33 -20.43
N GLN A 599 4.66 5.64 -20.29
CA GLN A 599 4.97 6.58 -21.38
C GLN A 599 6.47 6.57 -21.71
N TYR A 600 7.33 6.52 -20.69
CA TYR A 600 8.78 6.46 -20.87
C TYR A 600 9.25 5.13 -21.50
N LEU A 601 8.54 4.02 -21.24
CA LEU A 601 8.88 2.67 -21.70
C LEU A 601 8.46 2.36 -23.15
N LYS A 602 7.67 3.21 -23.82
CA LYS A 602 7.10 2.94 -25.16
C LYS A 602 8.12 2.49 -26.23
N ASP A 603 9.34 2.99 -26.15
CA ASP A 603 10.44 2.72 -27.09
C ASP A 603 11.62 2.01 -26.41
N LYS A 604 11.42 1.40 -25.25
CA LYS A 604 12.46 0.79 -24.42
C LYS A 604 12.13 -0.64 -24.01
N ASN A 605 13.16 -1.37 -23.60
CA ASN A 605 13.00 -2.68 -22.99
C ASN A 605 12.60 -2.51 -21.51
N LEU A 606 11.48 -3.12 -21.12
CA LEU A 606 10.98 -3.07 -19.74
C LEU A 606 11.98 -3.68 -18.75
N GLY A 607 12.55 -4.84 -19.06
CA GLY A 607 13.46 -5.54 -18.17
C GLY A 607 14.73 -4.74 -17.85
N ASP A 608 15.37 -4.19 -18.89
CA ASP A 608 16.58 -3.37 -18.75
C ASP A 608 16.30 -2.10 -17.93
N GLU A 609 15.20 -1.40 -18.24
CA GLU A 609 14.85 -0.15 -17.58
C GLU A 609 14.37 -0.37 -16.15
N MET A 610 13.64 -1.46 -15.87
CA MET A 610 13.23 -1.80 -14.51
C MET A 610 14.42 -2.09 -13.61
N GLU A 611 15.38 -2.91 -14.07
CA GLU A 611 16.61 -3.14 -13.29
C GLU A 611 17.34 -1.82 -13.01
N ARG A 612 17.47 -0.94 -14.02
CA ARG A 612 18.11 0.38 -13.86
C ARG A 612 17.38 1.26 -12.83
N MET A 613 16.05 1.33 -12.93
CA MET A 613 15.20 2.15 -12.07
C MET A 613 15.19 1.64 -10.61
N CYS A 614 15.05 0.33 -10.39
CA CYS A 614 15.06 -0.26 -9.04
C CYS A 614 16.40 -0.05 -8.33
N ARG A 615 17.51 0.04 -9.06
CA ARG A 615 18.85 0.30 -8.50
C ARG A 615 19.07 1.74 -8.05
N LEU A 616 18.17 2.67 -8.39
CA LEU A 616 18.24 4.04 -7.86
C LEU A 616 18.11 4.05 -6.32
N GLY A 617 17.33 3.13 -5.77
CA GLY A 617 17.18 2.93 -4.33
C GLY A 617 16.20 3.90 -3.67
N ARG A 618 16.12 3.82 -2.34
CA ARG A 618 15.25 4.67 -1.51
C ARG A 618 15.81 6.09 -1.38
N ILE A 619 15.75 6.87 -2.46
CA ILE A 619 15.93 8.33 -2.49
C ILE A 619 14.56 9.03 -2.56
N THR A 620 14.50 10.36 -2.51
CA THR A 620 13.21 11.06 -2.58
C THR A 620 12.47 10.77 -3.90
N PRO A 621 11.13 10.77 -3.90
CA PRO A 621 10.33 10.53 -5.10
C PRO A 621 10.67 11.43 -6.29
N ASP A 622 10.93 12.72 -6.05
CA ASP A 622 11.31 13.68 -7.10
C ASP A 622 12.66 13.33 -7.72
N ALA A 623 13.69 13.08 -6.89
CA ALA A 623 15.02 12.70 -7.35
C ALA A 623 14.98 11.38 -8.13
N TRP A 624 14.22 10.40 -7.64
CA TRP A 624 14.02 9.13 -8.31
C TRP A 624 13.37 9.30 -9.68
N MET A 625 12.25 10.03 -9.77
CA MET A 625 11.54 10.22 -11.05
C MET A 625 12.38 10.98 -12.08
N ARG A 626 13.14 11.99 -11.66
CA ARG A 626 14.07 12.68 -12.57
C ARG A 626 15.16 11.75 -13.10
N ALA A 627 15.72 10.89 -12.25
CA ALA A 627 16.74 9.93 -12.67
C ALA A 627 16.17 8.75 -13.49
N ALA A 628 14.94 8.35 -13.20
CA ALA A 628 14.26 7.24 -13.85
C ALA A 628 13.69 7.64 -15.22
N VAL A 629 12.87 8.69 -15.28
CA VAL A 629 12.09 9.05 -16.48
C VAL A 629 12.38 10.47 -17.00
N GLY A 630 13.30 11.21 -16.37
CA GLY A 630 13.75 12.53 -16.84
C GLY A 630 12.89 13.71 -16.39
N SER A 631 11.86 13.49 -15.58
CA SER A 631 10.92 14.53 -15.12
C SER A 631 10.44 14.26 -13.70
N PRO A 632 9.96 15.28 -12.96
CA PRO A 632 9.29 15.04 -11.67
C PRO A 632 7.99 14.25 -11.82
N ILE A 633 7.40 13.88 -10.69
CA ILE A 633 6.04 13.33 -10.64
C ILE A 633 5.08 14.37 -11.24
N SER A 634 4.21 13.92 -12.16
CA SER A 634 3.27 14.79 -12.85
C SER A 634 2.03 14.02 -13.31
N THR A 635 0.86 14.65 -13.13
CA THR A 635 -0.43 14.16 -13.65
C THR A 635 -0.66 14.51 -15.12
N ALA A 636 0.14 15.43 -15.68
CA ALA A 636 -0.07 15.95 -17.03
C ALA A 636 -0.05 14.85 -18.10
N PRO A 637 0.88 13.87 -18.10
CA PRO A 637 0.88 12.82 -19.11
C PRO A 637 -0.41 12.00 -19.14
N LEU A 638 -0.97 11.69 -17.97
CA LEU A 638 -2.23 10.95 -17.85
C LEU A 638 -3.42 11.78 -18.34
N ILE A 639 -3.52 13.04 -17.91
CA ILE A 639 -4.61 13.94 -18.31
C ILE A 639 -4.58 14.18 -19.82
N GLU A 640 -3.41 14.49 -20.39
CA GLU A 640 -3.26 14.73 -21.83
C GLU A 640 -3.60 13.49 -22.67
N ALA A 641 -3.20 12.29 -22.22
CA ALA A 641 -3.53 11.05 -22.91
C ALA A 641 -5.04 10.77 -22.89
N ALA A 642 -5.71 11.01 -21.75
CA ALA A 642 -7.16 10.92 -21.64
C ALA A 642 -7.87 11.96 -22.53
N THR A 643 -7.38 13.20 -22.58
CA THR A 643 -7.93 14.24 -23.47
C THR A 643 -7.84 13.83 -24.93
N LYS A 644 -6.68 13.38 -25.39
CA LYS A 644 -6.49 12.87 -26.76
C LYS A 644 -7.40 11.68 -27.07
N ALA A 645 -7.58 10.77 -26.11
CA ALA A 645 -8.48 9.63 -26.26
C ALA A 645 -9.95 10.07 -26.43
N ILE A 646 -10.40 11.06 -25.66
CA ILE A 646 -11.73 11.66 -25.82
C ILE A 646 -11.89 12.34 -27.18
N GLU A 647 -10.91 13.11 -27.63
CA GLU A 647 -10.96 13.79 -28.94
C GLU A 647 -11.07 12.81 -30.11
N LEU A 648 -10.48 11.62 -29.97
CA LEU A 648 -10.54 10.56 -30.99
C LEU A 648 -11.86 9.77 -30.98
N LEU A 649 -12.46 9.59 -29.80
CA LEU A 649 -13.66 8.75 -29.61
C LEU A 649 -14.98 9.52 -29.68
N LYS A 650 -14.94 10.85 -29.69
CA LYS A 650 -16.05 11.73 -30.08
C LYS A 650 -16.23 11.72 -31.59
#